data_AF-A0A1M6FYA4-F1
#
_entry.id   AF-A0A1M6FYA4-F1
#
_cell.length_a   1.000
_cell.length_b   1.000
_cell.length_c   1.000
_cell.angle_alpha   90.00
_cell.angle_beta   90.00
_cell.angle_gamma   90.00
#
_symmetry.space_group_name_H-M   'P 1'
#
loop_
_entity.id
_entity.type
_entity.pdbx_description
1 polymer ?
#
loop_
_entity_poly.entity_id
_entity_poly.type
_entity_poly.pdbx_seq_one_letter_code
_entity_poly.pdbx_strand_id
1 'polypeptide(L)'
;MTRFSVQISGLALAAGAFFFGACSNSVSPLDPGISEVDFDIEPAALDMYRVAASGKYVLLGTDDKSARVDERNQMRVNFDYDFAIGAHEVTCGEFNDLMHAETGLALKCEEKQLPASNVTYYDAVLFANARSKAASFDTAYTYTNISLDNEGHCIDLEGLAFHPEADAFRLPTEAEWVLSAFNAWNPKKDWVASNSSQRPHPVCTSESTTKKRPCDMAGNVMEWVNDWSANFKDTALVDYVGASNGGSLGKRVIKGGSYQSDVSAIKLYRRGDVYTVTSSTRAAYLGFRLAYGAIPSATWMGDNGSVAEVRINLVANATTIKKLTGTYKTKLVFRNDVTGNLAFVDYSWGTQNVTEIVDTLDSYHPDVSPDGNRVAFCTGLEGVSGKSSLYVRNLDRSGGDLVKLEVESAAIPRWRVLDSGDTVIVYVSSAANNKDASAFIQTSTWQVPFANGRFGEPQKLFDGAYHGGVSEDNRLAVTGARLLRARVDGHDTVWYNAEQACNASLSQDGSKRTLFLDFAGETGRNFSHLDYGVHEMLLVADSAGVLVQAVPAPVGYSFDHTEWSSEKLVSATLTNASGAHEEVVLVNLYDSSVTELVHSEELWHPCVWIKKEKSATDENPLDVDSAGVYYVNGGTDRSKILRYRMELFWKYKDKAELIALGSSRMSNGFDPSLLRAAEAPLNLSYFPNNFFDILHFYETYIRNNCGKLKYFIFSLDLDFWNEVEDGNFFNDEYKSYPGYVYDINHNAWRGYNSQPLYDAAHAGLGVDIYEAVFLTNRSSMFMEPIGWEGDNPIVDKDSTWLDTFHAAYLKTLVAFEKLLSYAEQDGVTMVGVIFPQSPGYKNTGAFGRHGLRRSDAASIMSDIQKITLQYPSFILMDENKMGNHDYSDDMAQDCDHLGYLGAAHFTHRLDSLLQSL
;
A
#
# COMPACT_ATOMS: atom_id res chain seq x y z
N MET A 1 46.34 -40.91 -49.50
CA MET A 1 47.10 -42.15 -49.75
C MET A 1 48.58 -41.86 -49.62
N THR A 2 49.31 -42.64 -48.80
CA THR A 2 50.78 -42.90 -48.87
C THR A 2 51.75 -41.72 -48.62
N ARG A 3 52.89 -41.80 -47.90
CA ARG A 3 53.77 -42.89 -47.41
C ARG A 3 54.62 -42.45 -46.18
N PHE A 4 54.78 -43.38 -45.22
CA PHE A 4 55.99 -43.85 -44.49
C PHE A 4 56.92 -42.85 -43.73
N SER A 5 57.55 -43.21 -42.59
CA SER A 5 58.28 -44.47 -42.32
C SER A 5 58.47 -44.87 -40.82
N VAL A 6 58.14 -46.14 -40.54
CA VAL A 6 58.83 -47.20 -39.73
C VAL A 6 59.22 -46.87 -38.27
N GLN A 7 58.48 -47.32 -37.23
CA GLN A 7 58.39 -48.66 -36.55
C GLN A 7 59.67 -49.12 -35.81
N ILE A 8 59.61 -49.61 -34.56
CA ILE A 8 59.28 -51.00 -34.12
C ILE A 8 59.05 -50.93 -32.56
N SER A 9 57.84 -51.14 -31.98
CA SER A 9 57.22 -52.36 -31.38
C SER A 9 58.08 -53.17 -30.39
N GLY A 10 57.63 -53.66 -29.21
CA GLY A 10 56.30 -53.70 -28.58
C GLY A 10 56.25 -54.54 -27.27
N LEU A 11 55.06 -54.55 -26.63
CA LEU A 11 54.33 -55.58 -25.82
C LEU A 11 55.07 -56.47 -24.76
N ALA A 12 54.45 -57.05 -23.71
CA ALA A 12 53.22 -56.97 -22.90
C ALA A 12 53.21 -58.19 -21.92
N LEU A 13 52.25 -58.27 -20.96
CA LEU A 13 51.95 -59.32 -19.92
C LEU A 13 52.67 -59.21 -18.57
N ALA A 14 52.11 -59.54 -17.39
CA ALA A 14 50.73 -59.85 -16.93
C ALA A 14 50.72 -59.91 -15.37
N ALA A 15 49.58 -59.50 -14.78
CA ALA A 15 48.81 -60.12 -13.66
C ALA A 15 49.54 -60.64 -12.38
N GLY A 16 49.09 -60.49 -11.14
CA GLY A 16 47.90 -60.01 -10.43
C GLY A 16 48.04 -60.50 -8.95
N ALA A 17 47.59 -59.77 -7.92
CA ALA A 17 46.51 -60.16 -6.97
C ALA A 17 46.55 -59.20 -5.76
N PHE A 18 45.49 -58.41 -5.50
CA PHE A 18 44.40 -58.60 -4.48
C PHE A 18 44.81 -58.26 -3.03
N PHE A 19 44.03 -57.61 -2.15
CA PHE A 19 42.63 -57.14 -2.11
C PHE A 19 42.55 -56.17 -0.90
N PHE A 20 41.72 -55.11 -0.95
CA PHE A 20 40.69 -54.83 0.07
C PHE A 20 39.70 -53.82 -0.52
N GLY A 21 38.42 -54.18 -0.46
CA GLY A 21 37.36 -53.68 -1.33
C GLY A 21 36.74 -52.35 -0.90
N ALA A 22 36.42 -51.56 -1.93
CA ALA A 22 35.38 -50.55 -1.92
C ALA A 22 34.01 -51.21 -2.15
N CYS A 23 32.97 -50.69 -1.48
CA CYS A 23 31.62 -50.73 -2.02
C CYS A 23 31.29 -49.32 -2.52
N SER A 24 31.15 -49.24 -3.84
CA SER A 24 30.57 -48.15 -4.60
C SER A 24 29.10 -48.00 -4.27
N ASN A 25 28.61 -46.77 -4.13
CA ASN A 25 27.34 -46.38 -4.71
C ASN A 25 27.51 -44.98 -5.33
N SER A 26 27.58 -44.98 -6.65
CA SER A 26 27.34 -43.83 -7.51
C SER A 26 25.96 -43.25 -7.24
N VAL A 27 25.88 -42.02 -6.76
CA VAL A 27 24.66 -41.21 -6.82
C VAL A 27 24.81 -40.31 -8.05
N SER A 28 23.95 -40.54 -9.04
CA SER A 28 23.73 -39.67 -10.19
C SER A 28 23.34 -38.25 -9.73
N PRO A 29 23.59 -37.19 -10.52
CA PRO A 29 23.16 -35.85 -10.16
C PRO A 29 21.64 -35.78 -10.27
N LEU A 30 20.95 -35.81 -9.13
CA LEU A 30 19.54 -35.49 -9.02
C LEU A 30 19.44 -34.12 -8.36
N ASP A 31 19.04 -33.15 -9.18
CA ASP A 31 18.39 -31.93 -8.73
C ASP A 31 16.87 -32.22 -8.69
N PRO A 32 16.25 -32.24 -7.50
CA PRO A 32 14.87 -31.82 -7.37
C PRO A 32 14.72 -30.90 -6.13
N GLY A 33 14.46 -29.62 -6.38
CA GLY A 33 14.58 -28.52 -5.43
C GLY A 33 13.59 -28.40 -4.27
N ILE A 34 12.88 -29.43 -3.80
CA ILE A 34 11.98 -29.32 -2.62
C ILE A 34 12.00 -30.62 -1.81
N SER A 35 11.91 -30.52 -0.48
CA SER A 35 11.93 -31.69 0.41
C SER A 35 10.59 -32.46 0.41
N GLU A 36 10.65 -33.79 0.28
CA GLU A 36 9.49 -34.66 0.55
C GLU A 36 9.17 -34.71 2.06
N VAL A 37 7.87 -34.68 2.38
CA VAL A 37 7.35 -34.73 3.77
C VAL A 37 6.28 -35.79 3.92
N ASP A 38 6.21 -36.37 5.11
CA ASP A 38 5.14 -37.27 5.52
C ASP A 38 3.98 -36.45 6.10
N PHE A 39 2.76 -36.88 5.80
CA PHE A 39 1.53 -36.32 6.37
C PHE A 39 0.91 -37.33 7.31
N ASP A 40 0.83 -36.96 8.59
CA ASP A 40 0.12 -37.73 9.61
C ASP A 40 -1.24 -37.07 9.90
N ILE A 41 -2.23 -37.89 10.27
CA ILE A 41 -3.56 -37.39 10.61
C ILE A 41 -3.51 -36.88 12.06
N GLU A 42 -3.77 -35.60 12.28
CA GLU A 42 -4.03 -35.06 13.62
C GLU A 42 -5.32 -35.67 14.21
N PRO A 43 -5.59 -35.57 15.52
CA PRO A 43 -6.87 -35.99 16.08
C PRO A 43 -8.05 -35.43 15.26
N ALA A 44 -9.09 -36.22 15.05
CA ALA A 44 -10.27 -35.87 14.23
C ALA A 44 -10.98 -34.56 14.65
N ALA A 45 -10.59 -33.95 15.77
CA ALA A 45 -11.08 -32.66 16.25
C ALA A 45 -10.55 -31.45 15.46
N LEU A 46 -9.43 -31.57 14.71
CA LEU A 46 -8.83 -30.45 13.97
C LEU A 46 -9.17 -30.43 12.47
N ASP A 47 -9.41 -31.59 11.86
CA ASP A 47 -9.59 -31.77 10.40
C ASP A 47 -8.39 -31.23 9.57
N MET A 48 -7.18 -31.56 10.03
CA MET A 48 -5.91 -31.11 9.44
C MET A 48 -4.91 -32.25 9.33
N TYR A 49 -3.92 -32.09 8.46
CA TYR A 49 -2.76 -32.97 8.36
C TYR A 49 -1.54 -32.35 9.02
N ARG A 50 -0.88 -33.12 9.89
CA ARG A 50 0.43 -32.78 10.45
C ARG A 50 1.48 -32.89 9.36
N VAL A 51 2.33 -31.87 9.23
CA VAL A 51 3.44 -31.80 8.28
C VAL A 51 4.75 -31.85 9.07
N ALA A 52 5.52 -32.93 8.88
CA ALA A 52 6.86 -33.08 9.48
C ALA A 52 7.90 -32.24 8.72
N ALA A 53 7.87 -30.93 8.97
CA ALA A 53 8.63 -29.92 8.25
C ALA A 53 10.00 -29.62 8.88
N SER A 54 10.21 -29.91 10.17
CA SER A 54 11.49 -29.59 10.83
C SER A 54 12.68 -30.26 10.14
N GLY A 55 13.70 -29.47 9.82
CA GLY A 55 14.88 -29.90 9.05
C GLY A 55 14.67 -30.03 7.54
N LYS A 56 13.50 -29.63 7.02
CA LYS A 56 13.16 -29.62 5.59
C LYS A 56 13.37 -28.22 4.99
N TYR A 57 13.25 -28.13 3.68
CA TYR A 57 13.31 -26.86 2.96
C TYR A 57 12.44 -26.85 1.69
N VAL A 58 12.07 -25.64 1.27
CA VAL A 58 11.43 -25.33 -0.02
C VAL A 58 12.24 -24.29 -0.80
N LEU A 59 11.95 -24.20 -2.09
CA LEU A 59 12.37 -23.08 -2.93
C LEU A 59 11.16 -22.24 -3.28
N LEU A 60 11.18 -20.98 -2.87
CA LEU A 60 10.22 -19.96 -3.29
C LEU A 60 10.74 -19.26 -4.54
N GLY A 61 9.82 -18.82 -5.41
CA GLY A 61 10.19 -18.17 -6.67
C GLY A 61 10.83 -19.10 -7.70
N THR A 62 11.40 -18.50 -8.75
CA THR A 62 12.05 -19.22 -9.85
C THR A 62 13.18 -18.39 -10.47
N ASP A 63 14.14 -19.05 -11.12
CA ASP A 63 15.17 -18.39 -11.93
C ASP A 63 14.81 -18.36 -13.43
N ASP A 64 13.61 -18.80 -13.80
CA ASP A 64 13.10 -18.70 -15.16
C ASP A 64 12.94 -17.23 -15.57
N LYS A 65 13.77 -16.77 -16.52
CA LYS A 65 13.78 -15.39 -17.01
C LYS A 65 12.46 -14.93 -17.64
N SER A 66 11.60 -15.87 -18.05
CA SER A 66 10.26 -15.58 -18.57
C SER A 66 9.22 -15.35 -17.46
N ALA A 67 9.53 -15.69 -16.21
CA ALA A 67 8.67 -15.41 -15.07
C ALA A 67 8.65 -13.92 -14.69
N ARG A 68 7.59 -13.52 -13.98
CA ARG A 68 7.42 -12.13 -13.55
C ARG A 68 8.55 -11.71 -12.61
N VAL A 69 8.89 -10.43 -12.59
CA VAL A 69 10.00 -9.91 -11.78
C VAL A 69 9.82 -10.21 -10.29
N ASP A 70 8.59 -10.15 -9.79
CA ASP A 70 8.21 -10.40 -8.39
C ASP A 70 8.11 -11.91 -8.03
N GLU A 71 8.26 -12.79 -9.02
CA GLU A 71 8.38 -14.24 -8.86
C GLU A 71 9.84 -14.71 -8.94
N ARG A 72 10.78 -13.77 -9.16
CA ARG A 72 12.22 -13.99 -9.25
C ARG A 72 12.95 -13.25 -8.10
N ASN A 73 14.16 -13.66 -7.70
CA ASN A 73 14.85 -14.92 -8.06
C ASN A 73 14.32 -16.10 -7.24
N GLN A 74 14.89 -17.28 -7.44
CA GLN A 74 14.66 -18.41 -6.55
C GLN A 74 15.31 -18.17 -5.16
N MET A 75 14.61 -18.51 -4.07
CA MET A 75 15.04 -18.30 -2.69
C MET A 75 14.78 -19.56 -1.86
N ARG A 76 15.76 -19.97 -1.03
CA ARG A 76 15.63 -21.15 -0.17
C ARG A 76 15.05 -20.78 1.19
N VAL A 77 14.04 -21.51 1.64
CA VAL A 77 13.48 -21.39 2.99
C VAL A 77 13.60 -22.74 3.70
N ASN A 78 14.27 -22.76 4.85
CA ASN A 78 14.38 -23.92 5.72
C ASN A 78 13.37 -23.81 6.87
N PHE A 79 12.94 -24.95 7.40
CA PHE A 79 12.02 -25.02 8.53
C PHE A 79 12.73 -25.65 9.73
N ASP A 80 12.54 -25.08 10.92
CA ASP A 80 12.96 -25.69 12.17
C ASP A 80 11.79 -26.21 13.04
N TYR A 81 10.56 -25.94 12.61
CA TYR A 81 9.31 -26.36 13.26
C TYR A 81 8.48 -27.32 12.39
N ASP A 82 7.54 -28.01 13.02
CA ASP A 82 6.46 -28.75 12.37
C ASP A 82 5.16 -27.94 12.48
N PHE A 83 4.23 -28.13 11.55
CA PHE A 83 2.92 -27.45 11.56
C PHE A 83 1.82 -28.40 11.10
N ALA A 84 0.55 -27.97 11.18
CA ALA A 84 -0.56 -28.66 10.55
C ALA A 84 -1.20 -27.79 9.45
N ILE A 85 -1.70 -28.44 8.39
CA ILE A 85 -2.35 -27.79 7.24
C ILE A 85 -3.74 -28.37 7.01
N GLY A 86 -4.71 -27.53 6.66
CA GLY A 86 -6.08 -27.95 6.34
C GLY A 86 -6.11 -28.97 5.21
N ALA A 87 -6.95 -30.00 5.36
CA ALA A 87 -7.07 -31.08 4.37
C ALA A 87 -7.60 -30.60 3.02
N HIS A 88 -8.41 -29.55 3.01
CA HIS A 88 -9.00 -28.88 1.85
C HIS A 88 -9.07 -27.36 2.07
N GLU A 89 -9.52 -26.60 1.08
CA GLU A 89 -9.93 -25.21 1.30
C GLU A 89 -11.06 -25.15 2.33
N VAL A 90 -11.17 -24.05 3.09
CA VAL A 90 -12.31 -23.84 3.98
C VAL A 90 -13.58 -23.87 3.15
N THR A 91 -14.54 -24.71 3.52
CA THR A 91 -15.80 -24.86 2.80
C THR A 91 -16.75 -23.72 3.15
N CYS A 92 -17.68 -23.43 2.25
CA CYS A 92 -18.70 -22.42 2.46
C CYS A 92 -19.58 -22.73 3.68
N GLY A 93 -19.83 -24.02 3.96
CA GLY A 93 -20.52 -24.45 5.18
C GLY A 93 -19.76 -24.05 6.45
N GLU A 94 -18.48 -24.39 6.53
CA GLU A 94 -17.62 -24.05 7.68
C GLU A 94 -17.53 -22.54 7.87
N PHE A 95 -17.34 -21.78 6.78
CA PHE A 95 -17.27 -20.33 6.80
C PHE A 95 -18.55 -19.70 7.38
N ASN A 96 -19.70 -20.06 6.81
CA ASN A 96 -21.00 -19.50 7.22
C ASN A 96 -21.41 -19.90 8.65
N ASP A 97 -20.96 -21.06 9.13
CA ASP A 97 -21.25 -21.51 10.50
C ASP A 97 -20.53 -20.66 11.57
N LEU A 98 -19.43 -19.95 11.22
CA LEU A 98 -18.69 -19.07 12.13
C LEU A 98 -18.90 -17.57 11.84
N MET A 99 -18.77 -17.13 10.60
CA MET A 99 -18.63 -15.71 10.27
C MET A 99 -19.89 -14.87 10.42
N HIS A 100 -21.07 -15.49 10.33
CA HIS A 100 -22.32 -14.77 10.56
C HIS A 100 -22.39 -14.20 12.00
N ALA A 101 -21.79 -14.87 12.99
CA ALA A 101 -21.74 -14.36 14.36
C ALA A 101 -20.68 -13.26 14.55
N GLU A 102 -19.60 -13.30 13.78
CA GLU A 102 -18.46 -12.37 13.92
C GLU A 102 -18.69 -11.05 13.18
N THR A 103 -19.17 -11.08 11.93
CA THR A 103 -19.34 -9.88 11.09
C THR A 103 -20.74 -9.74 10.48
N GLY A 104 -21.60 -10.75 10.63
CA GLY A 104 -22.88 -10.83 9.91
C GLY A 104 -22.75 -11.31 8.46
N LEU A 105 -21.53 -11.61 7.99
CA LEU A 105 -21.28 -12.09 6.64
C LEU A 105 -21.79 -13.52 6.46
N ALA A 106 -22.50 -13.75 5.35
CA ALA A 106 -22.91 -15.07 4.89
C ALA A 106 -22.72 -15.18 3.37
N LEU A 107 -21.88 -16.12 2.95
CA LEU A 107 -21.60 -16.39 1.55
C LEU A 107 -22.79 -17.09 0.89
N LYS A 108 -23.14 -16.64 -0.32
CA LYS A 108 -24.16 -17.27 -1.17
C LYS A 108 -23.52 -18.45 -1.91
N CYS A 109 -23.82 -19.67 -1.48
CA CYS A 109 -23.27 -20.88 -2.08
C CYS A 109 -24.37 -21.86 -2.48
N GLU A 110 -24.21 -22.49 -3.64
CA GLU A 110 -25.13 -23.51 -4.14
C GLU A 110 -25.08 -24.77 -3.26
N GLU A 111 -23.89 -25.12 -2.76
CA GLU A 111 -23.66 -26.27 -1.89
C GLU A 111 -22.69 -25.93 -0.75
N LYS A 112 -22.90 -26.53 0.43
CA LYS A 112 -22.05 -26.30 1.61
C LYS A 112 -20.60 -26.77 1.44
N GLN A 113 -20.36 -27.75 0.58
CA GLN A 113 -19.05 -28.38 0.37
C GLN A 113 -18.22 -27.69 -0.71
N LEU A 114 -18.75 -26.66 -1.37
CA LEU A 114 -17.96 -25.78 -2.21
C LEU A 114 -16.96 -25.01 -1.35
N PRO A 115 -15.78 -24.66 -1.88
CA PRO A 115 -14.86 -23.78 -1.18
C PRO A 115 -15.52 -22.43 -0.89
N ALA A 116 -15.26 -21.87 0.28
CA ALA A 116 -15.58 -20.49 0.59
C ALA A 116 -14.73 -19.58 -0.30
N SER A 117 -15.37 -18.84 -1.20
CA SER A 117 -14.72 -17.91 -2.10
C SER A 117 -15.40 -16.54 -2.06
N ASN A 118 -14.84 -15.57 -2.78
CA ASN A 118 -15.26 -14.16 -2.72
C ASN A 118 -15.08 -13.56 -1.32
N VAL A 119 -13.96 -13.90 -0.67
CA VAL A 119 -13.59 -13.42 0.67
C VAL A 119 -12.31 -12.59 0.60
N THR A 120 -12.23 -11.56 1.44
CA THR A 120 -11.02 -10.76 1.59
C THR A 120 -9.97 -11.51 2.42
N TYR A 121 -8.73 -11.05 2.40
CA TYR A 121 -7.71 -11.55 3.34
C TYR A 121 -8.15 -11.32 4.80
N TYR A 122 -8.80 -10.19 5.06
CA TYR A 122 -9.28 -9.86 6.40
C TYR A 122 -10.42 -10.79 6.86
N ASP A 123 -11.34 -11.16 5.97
CA ASP A 123 -12.36 -12.17 6.27
C ASP A 123 -11.72 -13.50 6.68
N ALA A 124 -10.67 -13.91 5.97
CA ALA A 124 -9.94 -15.14 6.25
C ALA A 124 -9.16 -15.08 7.59
N VAL A 125 -8.58 -13.92 7.92
CA VAL A 125 -7.96 -13.66 9.23
C VAL A 125 -8.97 -13.71 10.37
N LEU A 126 -10.13 -13.05 10.21
CA LEU A 126 -11.21 -13.08 11.20
C LEU A 126 -11.73 -14.51 11.39
N PHE A 127 -11.88 -15.27 10.31
CA PHE A 127 -12.26 -16.69 10.37
C PHE A 127 -11.23 -17.53 11.13
N ALA A 128 -9.94 -17.35 10.89
CA ALA A 128 -8.89 -18.09 11.59
C ALA A 128 -8.95 -17.83 13.12
N ASN A 129 -9.10 -16.57 13.52
CA ASN A 129 -9.29 -16.21 14.92
C ASN A 129 -10.58 -16.79 15.52
N ALA A 130 -11.70 -16.75 14.79
CA ALA A 130 -12.96 -17.33 15.22
C ALA A 130 -12.85 -18.85 15.40
N ARG A 131 -12.15 -19.53 14.49
CA ARG A 131 -11.86 -20.97 14.55
C ARG A 131 -11.00 -21.32 15.77
N SER A 132 -9.97 -20.52 16.06
CA SER A 132 -9.17 -20.61 17.28
C SER A 132 -10.03 -20.51 18.54
N LYS A 133 -10.84 -19.46 18.65
CA LYS A 133 -11.74 -19.26 19.81
C LYS A 133 -12.74 -20.40 19.96
N ALA A 134 -13.35 -20.86 18.87
CA ALA A 134 -14.28 -21.99 18.86
C ALA A 134 -13.64 -23.30 19.34
N ALA A 135 -12.33 -23.46 19.11
CA ALA A 135 -11.53 -24.59 19.58
C ALA A 135 -10.85 -24.34 20.94
N SER A 136 -11.10 -23.20 21.60
CA SER A 136 -10.48 -22.78 22.87
C SER A 136 -8.95 -22.63 22.82
N PHE A 137 -8.43 -22.20 21.67
CA PHE A 137 -7.03 -21.81 21.49
C PHE A 137 -6.86 -20.29 21.54
N ASP A 138 -5.60 -19.85 21.60
CA ASP A 138 -5.24 -18.45 21.41
C ASP A 138 -5.44 -18.02 19.94
N THR A 139 -5.32 -16.72 19.66
CA THR A 139 -5.48 -16.15 18.33
C THR A 139 -4.15 -15.73 17.72
N ALA A 140 -3.94 -16.06 16.45
CA ALA A 140 -2.73 -15.68 15.72
C ALA A 140 -2.69 -14.20 15.30
N TYR A 141 -3.82 -13.49 15.39
CA TYR A 141 -3.92 -12.10 14.93
C TYR A 141 -4.57 -11.20 15.98
N THR A 142 -4.04 -9.99 16.16
CA THR A 142 -4.69 -8.90 16.92
C THR A 142 -4.93 -7.70 16.04
N TYR A 143 -5.93 -6.90 16.40
CA TYR A 143 -6.29 -5.65 15.73
C TYR A 143 -7.07 -4.77 16.72
N THR A 144 -7.09 -3.47 16.49
CA THR A 144 -7.77 -2.50 17.36
C THR A 144 -9.17 -2.15 16.86
N ASN A 145 -9.43 -2.24 15.56
CA ASN A 145 -10.73 -1.92 14.98
C ASN A 145 -11.01 -2.69 13.67
N ILE A 146 -12.29 -2.85 13.33
CA ILE A 146 -12.78 -3.53 12.13
C ILE A 146 -13.56 -2.53 11.27
N SER A 147 -13.29 -2.49 9.96
CA SER A 147 -14.14 -1.79 8.99
C SER A 147 -14.80 -2.79 8.04
N LEU A 148 -16.13 -2.70 7.91
CA LEU A 148 -16.93 -3.58 7.06
C LEU A 148 -17.52 -2.81 5.87
N ASP A 149 -17.66 -3.48 4.72
CA ASP A 149 -18.48 -2.98 3.61
C ASP A 149 -19.98 -3.24 3.86
N ASN A 150 -20.83 -2.77 2.92
CA ASN A 150 -22.29 -2.92 3.02
C ASN A 150 -22.78 -4.37 2.94
N GLU A 151 -21.93 -5.31 2.50
CA GLU A 151 -22.22 -6.74 2.43
C GLU A 151 -21.71 -7.51 3.66
N GLY A 152 -21.01 -6.83 4.58
CA GLY A 152 -20.43 -7.41 5.79
C GLY A 152 -19.02 -7.97 5.61
N HIS A 153 -18.38 -7.76 4.44
CA HIS A 153 -16.98 -8.13 4.24
C HIS A 153 -16.07 -7.16 4.98
N CYS A 154 -15.02 -7.70 5.61
CA CYS A 154 -14.01 -6.89 6.24
C CYS A 154 -13.07 -6.28 5.19
N ILE A 155 -12.99 -4.95 5.15
CA ILE A 155 -12.18 -4.20 4.19
C ILE A 155 -10.95 -3.53 4.81
N ASP A 156 -10.88 -3.46 6.14
CA ASP A 156 -9.71 -2.99 6.89
C ASP A 156 -9.69 -3.54 8.32
N LEU A 157 -8.50 -3.92 8.81
CA LEU A 157 -8.23 -4.25 10.21
C LEU A 157 -7.14 -3.30 10.73
N GLU A 158 -7.55 -2.30 11.50
CA GLU A 158 -6.63 -1.32 12.08
C GLU A 158 -5.73 -1.99 13.12
N GLY A 159 -4.44 -1.67 13.11
CA GLY A 159 -3.47 -2.27 14.03
C GLY A 159 -3.27 -3.77 13.84
N LEU A 160 -3.54 -4.32 12.64
CA LEU A 160 -3.37 -5.75 12.39
C LEU A 160 -1.93 -6.22 12.65
N ALA A 161 -1.76 -7.06 13.65
CA ALA A 161 -0.51 -7.74 13.97
C ALA A 161 -0.69 -9.26 13.88
N PHE A 162 0.29 -9.93 13.27
CA PHE A 162 0.40 -11.38 13.25
C PHE A 162 1.40 -11.81 14.33
N HIS A 163 0.98 -12.73 15.18
CA HIS A 163 1.71 -13.32 16.31
C HIS A 163 2.06 -14.77 15.97
N PRO A 164 3.12 -15.01 15.18
CA PRO A 164 3.50 -16.35 14.74
C PRO A 164 3.80 -17.31 15.90
N GLU A 165 4.22 -16.80 17.05
CA GLU A 165 4.53 -17.56 18.26
C GLU A 165 3.30 -18.16 18.95
N ALA A 166 2.09 -17.70 18.61
CA ALA A 166 0.86 -18.22 19.18
C ALA A 166 0.53 -19.62 18.64
N ASP A 167 0.14 -20.53 19.54
CA ASP A 167 -0.38 -21.84 19.17
C ASP A 167 -1.87 -21.71 18.77
N ALA A 168 -2.10 -21.39 17.50
CA ALA A 168 -3.39 -20.94 16.99
C ALA A 168 -3.66 -21.39 15.54
N PHE A 169 -4.92 -21.35 15.13
CA PHE A 169 -5.28 -21.38 13.71
C PHE A 169 -4.89 -20.05 13.05
N ARG A 170 -4.33 -20.15 11.84
CA ARG A 170 -3.86 -19.02 11.03
C ARG A 170 -3.93 -19.35 9.55
N LEU A 171 -3.67 -18.37 8.69
CA LEU A 171 -3.35 -18.67 7.30
C LEU A 171 -1.96 -19.31 7.22
N PRO A 172 -1.73 -20.26 6.29
CA PRO A 172 -0.40 -20.80 6.06
C PRO A 172 0.52 -19.69 5.55
N THR A 173 1.82 -19.78 5.84
CA THR A 173 2.81 -18.97 5.13
C THR A 173 2.94 -19.45 3.69
N GLU A 174 3.51 -18.62 2.80
CA GLU A 174 3.82 -19.02 1.44
C GLU A 174 4.74 -20.25 1.43
N ALA A 175 5.71 -20.31 2.35
CA ALA A 175 6.62 -21.43 2.48
C ALA A 175 5.91 -22.73 2.89
N GLU A 176 5.07 -22.68 3.93
CA GLU A 176 4.28 -23.82 4.39
C GLU A 176 3.33 -24.33 3.29
N TRP A 177 2.69 -23.39 2.58
CA TRP A 177 1.80 -23.71 1.48
C TRP A 177 2.55 -24.42 0.35
N VAL A 178 3.70 -23.90 -0.07
CA VAL A 178 4.52 -24.50 -1.15
C VAL A 178 5.03 -25.88 -0.74
N LEU A 179 5.46 -26.07 0.51
CA LEU A 179 5.89 -27.38 1.01
C LEU A 179 4.76 -28.41 0.93
N SER A 180 3.58 -28.02 1.38
CA SER A 180 2.38 -28.86 1.35
C SER A 180 1.94 -29.17 -0.09
N ALA A 181 1.89 -28.13 -0.92
CA ALA A 181 1.47 -28.20 -2.32
C ALA A 181 2.38 -29.10 -3.14
N PHE A 182 3.70 -28.98 -2.98
CA PHE A 182 4.69 -29.78 -3.74
C PHE A 182 4.40 -31.29 -3.63
N ASN A 183 3.98 -31.74 -2.45
CA ASN A 183 3.71 -33.16 -2.20
C ASN A 183 2.30 -33.61 -2.65
N ALA A 184 1.44 -32.69 -3.07
CA ALA A 184 0.08 -32.93 -3.56
C ALA A 184 -0.19 -32.32 -4.97
N TRP A 185 0.84 -31.84 -5.67
CA TRP A 185 0.69 -31.02 -6.88
C TRP A 185 0.30 -31.82 -8.13
N ASN A 186 -0.92 -31.62 -8.66
CA ASN A 186 -1.30 -32.21 -9.95
C ASN A 186 -2.32 -31.40 -10.79
N PRO A 187 -1.91 -30.24 -11.35
CA PRO A 187 -2.81 -29.34 -12.09
C PRO A 187 -3.58 -29.98 -13.26
N LYS A 188 -3.09 -31.10 -13.82
CA LYS A 188 -3.76 -31.79 -14.94
C LYS A 188 -4.97 -32.62 -14.52
N LYS A 189 -5.07 -32.94 -13.23
CA LYS A 189 -6.11 -33.79 -12.64
C LYS A 189 -6.98 -33.05 -11.62
N ASP A 190 -6.59 -31.83 -11.28
CA ASP A 190 -7.34 -30.92 -10.43
C ASP A 190 -8.37 -30.11 -11.24
N TRP A 191 -9.24 -29.38 -10.54
CA TRP A 191 -10.29 -28.56 -11.14
C TRP A 191 -9.72 -27.28 -11.76
N VAL A 192 -9.60 -27.25 -13.08
CA VAL A 192 -8.97 -26.18 -13.86
C VAL A 192 -9.84 -25.80 -15.06
N ALA A 193 -9.49 -24.75 -15.81
CA ALA A 193 -10.32 -24.23 -16.91
C ALA A 193 -10.80 -25.30 -17.91
N SER A 194 -9.97 -26.29 -18.19
CA SER A 194 -10.22 -27.33 -19.20
C SER A 194 -11.18 -28.44 -18.75
N ASN A 195 -11.43 -28.62 -17.44
CA ASN A 195 -12.28 -29.69 -16.91
C ASN A 195 -13.33 -29.22 -15.88
N SER A 196 -13.24 -27.97 -15.38
CA SER A 196 -14.13 -27.44 -14.35
C SER A 196 -15.50 -27.03 -14.87
N SER A 197 -15.63 -26.80 -16.19
CA SER A 197 -16.77 -26.10 -16.79
C SER A 197 -16.93 -24.67 -16.26
N GLN A 198 -15.82 -24.00 -15.96
CA GLN A 198 -15.77 -22.59 -15.49
C GLN A 198 -16.56 -22.35 -14.19
N ARG A 199 -16.55 -23.32 -13.27
CA ARG A 199 -17.18 -23.22 -11.95
C ARG A 199 -16.38 -23.96 -10.86
N PRO A 200 -16.50 -23.58 -9.57
CA PRO A 200 -15.90 -24.33 -8.48
C PRO A 200 -16.60 -25.68 -8.29
N HIS A 201 -15.91 -26.62 -7.63
CA HIS A 201 -16.43 -27.95 -7.31
C HIS A 201 -16.30 -28.24 -5.82
N PRO A 202 -17.10 -29.19 -5.27
CA PRO A 202 -16.96 -29.58 -3.88
C PRO A 202 -15.55 -30.07 -3.57
N VAL A 203 -15.05 -29.75 -2.39
CA VAL A 203 -13.68 -30.06 -1.98
C VAL A 203 -13.37 -31.57 -2.05
N CYS A 204 -12.12 -31.90 -2.36
CA CYS A 204 -11.57 -33.25 -2.50
C CYS A 204 -12.33 -34.15 -3.49
N THR A 205 -12.91 -33.58 -4.55
CA THR A 205 -13.61 -34.34 -5.61
C THR A 205 -12.81 -34.50 -6.91
N SER A 206 -11.65 -33.85 -7.01
CA SER A 206 -10.80 -33.94 -8.19
C SER A 206 -10.17 -35.33 -8.34
N GLU A 207 -9.72 -35.67 -9.55
CA GLU A 207 -9.04 -36.95 -9.82
C GLU A 207 -7.67 -37.06 -9.14
N SER A 208 -7.09 -35.96 -8.66
CA SER A 208 -5.80 -35.95 -7.96
C SER A 208 -5.92 -36.39 -6.49
N THR A 209 -7.13 -36.32 -5.92
CA THR A 209 -7.39 -36.50 -4.49
C THR A 209 -6.82 -37.82 -3.98
N THR A 210 -5.92 -37.72 -3.01
CA THR A 210 -5.25 -38.87 -2.39
C THR A 210 -5.46 -38.85 -0.89
N LYS A 211 -5.76 -40.01 -0.28
CA LYS A 211 -5.89 -40.12 1.18
C LYS A 211 -4.58 -39.69 1.86
N LYS A 212 -4.70 -38.97 2.98
CA LYS A 212 -3.55 -38.46 3.77
C LYS A 212 -2.69 -37.43 3.04
N ARG A 213 -3.25 -36.68 2.11
CA ARG A 213 -2.61 -35.50 1.51
C ARG A 213 -3.66 -34.40 1.40
N PRO A 214 -3.25 -33.11 1.51
CA PRO A 214 -4.17 -32.02 1.22
C PRO A 214 -4.63 -32.13 -0.24
N CYS A 215 -5.92 -31.93 -0.48
CA CYS A 215 -6.51 -31.91 -1.82
C CYS A 215 -6.63 -30.48 -2.35
N ASP A 216 -6.90 -30.37 -3.65
CA ASP A 216 -7.20 -29.10 -4.36
C ASP A 216 -6.09 -28.04 -4.26
N MET A 217 -4.84 -28.43 -4.00
CA MET A 217 -3.71 -27.49 -3.95
C MET A 217 -3.43 -26.80 -5.30
N ALA A 218 -3.94 -27.32 -6.43
CA ALA A 218 -3.66 -26.85 -7.78
C ALA A 218 -4.93 -26.65 -8.64
N GLY A 219 -5.78 -25.71 -8.28
CA GLY A 219 -7.02 -25.42 -9.00
C GLY A 219 -8.15 -25.16 -8.01
N ASN A 220 -9.39 -25.38 -8.44
CA ASN A 220 -10.60 -25.06 -7.68
C ASN A 220 -10.66 -23.57 -7.31
N VAL A 221 -10.14 -23.13 -6.16
CA VAL A 221 -9.95 -21.70 -5.88
C VAL A 221 -8.51 -21.36 -5.57
N MET A 222 -8.11 -20.14 -5.95
CA MET A 222 -6.86 -19.58 -5.45
C MET A 222 -6.96 -19.41 -3.93
N GLU A 223 -5.83 -19.46 -3.24
CA GLU A 223 -5.81 -19.46 -1.79
C GLU A 223 -5.00 -18.29 -1.24
N TRP A 224 -5.60 -17.56 -0.29
CA TRP A 224 -4.87 -16.63 0.57
C TRP A 224 -3.82 -17.35 1.41
N VAL A 225 -2.63 -16.76 1.46
CA VAL A 225 -1.58 -17.09 2.43
C VAL A 225 -1.32 -15.89 3.33
N ASN A 226 -0.60 -16.10 4.44
CA ASN A 226 -0.37 -15.07 5.44
C ASN A 226 0.52 -13.92 4.95
N ASP A 227 1.43 -14.20 4.01
CA ASP A 227 2.56 -13.34 3.67
C ASP A 227 2.15 -12.03 2.99
N TRP A 228 2.84 -10.96 3.35
CA TRP A 228 3.01 -9.81 2.46
C TRP A 228 3.97 -10.18 1.32
N SER A 229 3.67 -9.69 0.12
CA SER A 229 4.52 -9.92 -1.06
C SER A 229 5.84 -9.17 -0.92
N ALA A 230 6.93 -9.85 -1.25
CA ALA A 230 8.30 -9.34 -1.15
C ALA A 230 9.09 -9.70 -2.40
N ASN A 231 10.06 -8.86 -2.81
CA ASN A 231 10.99 -9.23 -3.87
C ASN A 231 12.00 -10.27 -3.35
N PHE A 232 12.11 -11.41 -4.02
CA PHE A 232 13.04 -12.44 -3.61
C PHE A 232 14.49 -12.08 -3.95
N LYS A 233 15.39 -12.54 -3.08
CA LYS A 233 16.83 -12.51 -3.32
C LYS A 233 17.40 -13.92 -3.29
N ASP A 234 18.54 -14.09 -3.95
CA ASP A 234 19.35 -15.31 -3.88
C ASP A 234 19.98 -15.39 -2.47
N THR A 235 19.21 -15.88 -1.52
CA THR A 235 19.58 -16.07 -0.12
C THR A 235 18.86 -17.29 0.46
N ALA A 236 19.32 -17.73 1.62
CA ALA A 236 18.67 -18.77 2.41
C ALA A 236 18.12 -18.15 3.70
N LEU A 237 16.84 -18.37 3.95
CA LEU A 237 16.15 -17.97 5.18
C LEU A 237 15.72 -19.21 5.98
N VAL A 238 15.40 -19.00 7.25
CA VAL A 238 14.79 -19.99 8.14
C VAL A 238 13.46 -19.41 8.58
N ASP A 239 12.41 -20.21 8.62
CA ASP A 239 11.08 -19.84 9.15
C ASP A 239 10.51 -18.55 8.57
N TYR A 240 10.61 -18.40 7.26
CA TYR A 240 10.18 -17.21 6.55
C TYR A 240 8.65 -17.03 6.59
N VAL A 241 8.19 -15.83 6.97
CA VAL A 241 6.76 -15.48 7.12
C VAL A 241 6.33 -14.30 6.23
N GLY A 242 7.14 -13.93 5.23
CA GLY A 242 6.82 -12.86 4.28
C GLY A 242 7.59 -11.57 4.49
N ALA A 243 7.21 -10.52 3.75
CA ALA A 243 7.69 -9.17 4.04
C ALA A 243 7.13 -8.65 5.38
N SER A 244 7.87 -7.75 6.03
CA SER A 244 7.42 -7.09 7.27
C SER A 244 6.21 -6.17 7.07
N ASN A 245 5.99 -5.69 5.84
CA ASN A 245 4.91 -4.79 5.45
C ASN A 245 4.47 -5.03 3.99
N GLY A 246 3.38 -4.40 3.55
CA GLY A 246 2.80 -4.62 2.21
C GLY A 246 3.38 -3.75 1.08
N GLY A 247 4.37 -2.91 1.38
CA GLY A 247 4.87 -1.86 0.50
C GLY A 247 3.81 -0.85 0.08
N SER A 248 4.14 0.08 -0.82
CA SER A 248 3.23 1.18 -1.23
C SER A 248 1.89 0.72 -1.82
N LEU A 249 1.80 -0.52 -2.29
CA LEU A 249 0.59 -1.08 -2.90
C LEU A 249 -0.17 -2.03 -1.97
N GLY A 250 0.39 -2.44 -0.83
CA GLY A 250 -0.27 -3.37 0.10
C GLY A 250 -0.42 -4.76 -0.50
N LYS A 251 0.60 -5.25 -1.22
CA LYS A 251 0.50 -6.49 -2.01
C LYS A 251 0.52 -7.73 -1.14
N ARG A 252 -0.47 -8.60 -1.33
CA ARG A 252 -0.57 -9.93 -0.69
C ARG A 252 -0.25 -11.04 -1.67
N VAL A 253 0.15 -12.17 -1.13
CA VAL A 253 0.42 -13.39 -1.91
C VAL A 253 -0.84 -14.25 -1.96
N ILE A 254 -1.13 -14.80 -3.14
CA ILE A 254 -2.13 -15.85 -3.36
C ILE A 254 -1.51 -17.00 -4.16
N LYS A 255 -2.01 -18.22 -3.95
CA LYS A 255 -1.42 -19.46 -4.48
C LYS A 255 -2.47 -20.36 -5.16
N GLY A 256 -2.01 -21.41 -5.84
CA GLY A 256 -2.86 -22.53 -6.31
C GLY A 256 -3.45 -22.42 -7.72
N GLY A 257 -3.78 -21.21 -8.18
CA GLY A 257 -4.64 -21.05 -9.36
C GLY A 257 -6.08 -21.44 -9.05
N SER A 258 -6.97 -21.38 -10.04
CA SER A 258 -8.42 -21.64 -9.83
C SER A 258 -9.05 -22.48 -10.93
N TYR A 259 -10.34 -22.76 -10.78
CA TYR A 259 -11.19 -23.40 -11.77
C TYR A 259 -11.25 -22.66 -13.12
N GLN A 260 -10.84 -21.38 -13.16
CA GLN A 260 -10.76 -20.56 -14.39
C GLN A 260 -9.34 -20.53 -14.99
N SER A 261 -8.34 -21.05 -14.27
CA SER A 261 -6.94 -20.98 -14.68
C SER A 261 -6.58 -22.08 -15.69
N ASP A 262 -5.83 -21.73 -16.73
CA ASP A 262 -5.23 -22.72 -17.62
C ASP A 262 -4.09 -23.48 -16.91
N VAL A 263 -3.94 -24.77 -17.22
CA VAL A 263 -2.91 -25.64 -16.64
C VAL A 263 -1.50 -25.08 -16.82
N SER A 264 -1.23 -24.37 -17.91
CA SER A 264 0.08 -23.75 -18.17
C SER A 264 0.36 -22.57 -17.24
N ALA A 265 -0.67 -21.88 -16.76
CA ALA A 265 -0.56 -20.73 -15.86
C ALA A 265 -0.37 -21.16 -14.38
N ILE A 266 -0.85 -22.34 -14.00
CA ILE A 266 -0.77 -22.89 -12.63
C ILE A 266 0.65 -23.40 -12.34
N LYS A 267 1.45 -22.61 -11.62
CA LYS A 267 2.80 -22.99 -11.15
C LYS A 267 2.91 -22.83 -9.64
N LEU A 268 3.70 -23.69 -8.99
CA LEU A 268 4.00 -23.59 -7.55
C LEU A 268 4.57 -22.23 -7.16
N TYR A 269 5.36 -21.61 -8.04
CA TYR A 269 5.99 -20.31 -7.78
C TYR A 269 5.11 -19.10 -8.09
N ARG A 270 3.89 -19.24 -8.66
CA ARG A 270 2.99 -18.10 -8.90
C ARG A 270 2.55 -17.49 -7.57
N ARG A 271 2.44 -16.16 -7.51
CA ARG A 271 2.22 -15.41 -6.24
C ARG A 271 1.10 -14.38 -6.29
N GLY A 272 0.40 -14.25 -7.40
CA GLY A 272 -0.57 -13.18 -7.61
C GLY A 272 -1.49 -13.44 -8.80
N ASP A 273 -2.31 -12.44 -9.10
CA ASP A 273 -3.28 -12.47 -10.20
C ASP A 273 -2.84 -11.55 -11.35
N VAL A 274 -3.72 -11.33 -12.35
CA VAL A 274 -3.54 -10.34 -13.41
C VAL A 274 -3.44 -8.92 -12.84
N TYR A 275 -4.27 -8.59 -11.84
CA TYR A 275 -4.27 -7.30 -11.16
C TYR A 275 -3.58 -7.38 -9.79
N THR A 276 -3.33 -6.22 -9.20
CA THR A 276 -2.70 -6.14 -7.88
C THR A 276 -3.66 -6.72 -6.83
N VAL A 277 -3.16 -7.68 -6.06
CA VAL A 277 -3.93 -8.32 -5.00
C VAL A 277 -3.57 -7.66 -3.67
N THR A 278 -4.55 -7.03 -3.02
CA THR A 278 -4.41 -6.36 -1.72
C THR A 278 -5.26 -7.06 -0.67
N SER A 279 -5.11 -6.71 0.61
CA SER A 279 -5.87 -7.37 1.68
C SER A 279 -7.40 -7.22 1.59
N SER A 280 -7.91 -6.17 0.92
CA SER A 280 -9.34 -5.99 0.67
C SER A 280 -9.83 -6.55 -0.66
N THR A 281 -8.94 -7.08 -1.51
CA THR A 281 -9.31 -7.75 -2.75
C THR A 281 -10.17 -8.98 -2.44
N ARG A 282 -11.18 -9.27 -3.25
CA ARG A 282 -11.93 -10.53 -3.23
C ARG A 282 -12.40 -10.87 -4.64
N ALA A 283 -12.55 -12.16 -4.93
CA ALA A 283 -13.05 -12.64 -6.20
C ALA A 283 -13.73 -14.00 -6.03
N ALA A 284 -14.69 -14.33 -6.92
CA ALA A 284 -15.43 -15.60 -6.88
C ALA A 284 -14.55 -16.86 -7.02
N TYR A 285 -13.31 -16.70 -7.44
CA TYR A 285 -12.30 -17.77 -7.57
C TYR A 285 -11.19 -17.70 -6.52
N LEU A 286 -11.31 -16.85 -5.49
CA LEU A 286 -10.33 -16.65 -4.43
C LEU A 286 -10.94 -16.99 -3.07
N GLY A 287 -10.36 -17.99 -2.41
CA GLY A 287 -10.69 -18.50 -1.08
C GLY A 287 -9.43 -18.67 -0.24
N PHE A 288 -9.42 -19.65 0.67
CA PHE A 288 -8.28 -19.89 1.57
C PHE A 288 -8.35 -21.26 2.23
N ARG A 289 -7.23 -21.67 2.84
CA ARG A 289 -7.16 -22.78 3.81
C ARG A 289 -6.47 -22.34 5.08
N LEU A 290 -6.57 -23.15 6.14
CA LEU A 290 -5.94 -22.88 7.42
C LEU A 290 -4.64 -23.68 7.61
N ALA A 291 -3.73 -23.11 8.40
CA ALA A 291 -2.65 -23.79 9.10
C ALA A 291 -2.87 -23.69 10.62
N TYR A 292 -2.20 -24.55 11.37
CA TYR A 292 -2.22 -24.54 12.84
C TYR A 292 -0.81 -24.81 13.38
N GLY A 293 -0.48 -24.11 14.46
CA GLY A 293 0.77 -24.26 15.20
C GLY A 293 1.65 -23.00 15.15
N ALA A 294 2.49 -22.85 16.18
CA ALA A 294 3.42 -21.74 16.31
C ALA A 294 4.61 -21.82 15.33
N ILE A 295 5.14 -20.67 14.97
CA ILE A 295 6.41 -20.44 14.25
C ILE A 295 7.32 -19.67 15.23
N PRO A 296 8.07 -20.36 16.11
CA PRO A 296 8.73 -19.72 17.25
C PRO A 296 9.85 -18.74 16.86
N SER A 297 10.53 -18.99 15.73
CA SER A 297 11.68 -18.21 15.26
C SER A 297 11.38 -17.51 13.92
N ALA A 298 10.15 -17.01 13.77
CA ALA A 298 9.67 -16.40 12.54
C ALA A 298 10.62 -15.30 12.03
N THR A 299 10.94 -15.35 10.73
CA THR A 299 11.82 -14.38 10.08
C THR A 299 11.06 -13.60 9.01
N TRP A 300 11.05 -12.27 9.15
CA TRP A 300 10.53 -11.37 8.13
C TRP A 300 11.64 -10.88 7.20
N MET A 301 11.26 -10.54 5.98
CA MET A 301 12.14 -9.85 5.05
C MET A 301 11.76 -8.37 4.98
N GLY A 302 12.76 -7.50 5.12
CA GLY A 302 12.61 -6.08 4.91
C GLY A 302 12.34 -5.72 3.46
N ASP A 303 11.87 -4.51 3.25
CA ASP A 303 11.50 -3.91 1.96
C ASP A 303 12.63 -3.91 0.91
N ASN A 304 13.88 -3.93 1.36
CA ASN A 304 15.07 -3.97 0.52
C ASN A 304 15.57 -5.41 0.28
N GLY A 305 14.87 -6.43 0.79
CA GLY A 305 15.22 -7.84 0.77
C GLY A 305 16.33 -8.25 1.75
N SER A 306 16.66 -7.46 2.77
CA SER A 306 17.45 -7.91 3.92
C SER A 306 16.56 -8.63 4.93
N VAL A 307 17.14 -9.45 5.80
CA VAL A 307 16.42 -9.94 6.98
C VAL A 307 15.99 -8.71 7.80
N ALA A 308 14.70 -8.59 8.10
CA ALA A 308 14.20 -7.60 9.04
C ALA A 308 14.26 -8.24 10.42
N GLU A 309 15.26 -7.86 11.22
CA GLU A 309 15.44 -8.41 12.57
C GLU A 309 14.39 -7.86 13.55
N VAL A 310 13.88 -6.64 13.34
CA VAL A 310 12.89 -6.00 14.21
C VAL A 310 11.68 -5.50 13.41
N ARG A 311 10.48 -5.92 13.79
CA ARG A 311 9.21 -5.47 13.21
C ARG A 311 8.68 -4.28 14.00
N ILE A 312 8.38 -3.19 13.31
CA ILE A 312 7.62 -2.08 13.88
C ILE A 312 6.17 -2.21 13.40
N ASN A 313 5.27 -2.45 14.35
CA ASN A 313 3.84 -2.57 14.09
C ASN A 313 3.22 -1.17 13.98
N LEU A 314 2.49 -0.93 12.90
CA LEU A 314 1.66 0.27 12.78
C LEU A 314 0.31 0.01 13.46
N VAL A 315 -0.03 0.85 14.43
CA VAL A 315 -1.24 0.68 15.27
C VAL A 315 -2.36 1.61 14.80
N ALA A 316 -2.09 2.91 14.66
CA ALA A 316 -3.07 3.87 14.15
C ALA A 316 -3.02 3.96 12.62
N ASN A 317 -4.17 3.97 11.96
CA ASN A 317 -4.26 4.23 10.52
C ASN A 317 -4.49 5.71 10.20
N ALA A 318 -4.49 6.07 8.91
CA ALA A 318 -4.74 7.44 8.46
C ALA A 318 -6.09 8.03 8.91
N THR A 319 -7.12 7.20 9.07
CA THR A 319 -8.45 7.65 9.52
C THR A 319 -8.41 8.11 10.97
N THR A 320 -7.75 7.33 11.84
CA THR A 320 -7.53 7.70 13.25
C THR A 320 -6.69 8.96 13.36
N ILE A 321 -5.62 9.07 12.56
CA ILE A 321 -4.81 10.29 12.53
C ILE A 321 -5.62 11.51 12.05
N LYS A 322 -6.41 11.41 10.97
CA LYS A 322 -7.26 12.52 10.50
C LYS A 322 -8.21 13.00 11.59
N LYS A 323 -8.80 12.09 12.38
CA LYS A 323 -9.69 12.47 13.50
C LYS A 323 -8.96 13.26 14.58
N LEU A 324 -7.70 12.93 14.86
CA LEU A 324 -6.90 13.62 15.88
C LEU A 324 -6.38 14.97 15.37
N THR A 325 -5.81 15.00 14.16
CA THR A 325 -5.07 16.14 13.61
C THR A 325 -5.90 17.06 12.72
N GLY A 326 -7.05 16.59 12.22
CA GLY A 326 -7.91 17.29 11.27
C GLY A 326 -7.52 17.11 9.80
N THR A 327 -6.41 16.45 9.49
CA THR A 327 -5.94 16.27 8.10
C THR A 327 -5.18 14.95 7.90
N TYR A 328 -5.32 14.36 6.71
CA TYR A 328 -4.50 13.22 6.30
C TYR A 328 -3.04 13.61 6.05
N LYS A 329 -2.75 14.91 5.82
CA LYS A 329 -1.39 15.40 5.57
C LYS A 329 -0.59 15.48 6.88
N THR A 330 -0.30 14.31 7.42
CA THR A 330 0.40 14.08 8.68
C THR A 330 1.49 13.03 8.47
N LYS A 331 2.68 13.24 9.05
CA LYS A 331 3.77 12.27 9.06
C LYS A 331 4.28 12.06 10.48
N LEU A 332 4.60 10.83 10.82
CA LEU A 332 5.34 10.49 12.04
C LEU A 332 6.78 10.13 11.62
N VAL A 333 7.77 10.71 12.28
CA VAL A 333 9.19 10.34 12.16
C VAL A 333 9.72 10.01 13.54
N PHE A 334 10.51 8.96 13.67
CA PHE A 334 11.09 8.52 14.94
C PHE A 334 12.40 7.79 14.67
N ARG A 335 13.15 7.51 15.72
CA ARG A 335 14.35 6.69 15.69
C ARG A 335 13.99 5.26 16.10
N ASN A 336 14.41 4.29 15.31
CA ASN A 336 14.50 2.90 15.75
C ASN A 336 15.83 2.74 16.49
N ASP A 337 15.82 2.64 17.82
CA ASP A 337 17.07 2.68 18.58
C ASP A 337 17.88 1.38 18.45
N VAL A 338 17.22 0.26 18.13
CA VAL A 338 17.90 -1.02 17.87
C VAL A 338 18.87 -0.91 16.69
N THR A 339 18.48 -0.15 15.64
CA THR A 339 19.28 0.03 14.43
C THR A 339 20.04 1.37 14.39
N GLY A 340 19.60 2.37 15.16
CA GLY A 340 20.09 3.75 15.11
C GLY A 340 19.56 4.58 13.94
N ASN A 341 18.67 4.01 13.12
CA ASN A 341 18.13 4.65 11.92
C ASN A 341 16.88 5.47 12.21
N LEU A 342 16.56 6.39 11.29
CA LEU A 342 15.24 7.04 11.27
C LEU A 342 14.23 6.13 10.57
N ALA A 343 13.04 6.04 11.16
CA ALA A 343 11.87 5.44 10.56
C ALA A 343 10.74 6.48 10.47
N PHE A 344 9.84 6.30 9.51
CA PHE A 344 8.69 7.19 9.35
C PHE A 344 7.44 6.48 8.82
N VAL A 345 6.30 7.11 9.08
CA VAL A 345 4.97 6.75 8.56
C VAL A 345 4.37 7.98 7.91
N ASP A 346 3.83 7.83 6.71
CA ASP A 346 3.08 8.88 6.01
C ASP A 346 1.60 8.53 5.97
N TYR A 347 0.80 9.27 6.75
CA TYR A 347 -0.65 9.06 6.88
C TYR A 347 -1.44 9.72 5.75
N SER A 348 -0.77 10.33 4.77
CA SER A 348 -1.41 10.84 3.55
C SER A 348 -1.90 9.71 2.65
N TRP A 349 -1.41 8.48 2.88
CA TRP A 349 -1.66 7.32 2.05
C TRP A 349 -2.65 6.36 2.72
N GLY A 350 -3.55 5.74 1.95
CA GLY A 350 -4.42 4.69 2.48
C GLY A 350 -3.65 3.42 2.85
N THR A 351 -2.64 3.05 2.05
CA THR A 351 -1.71 1.99 2.42
C THR A 351 -0.52 2.59 3.17
N GLN A 352 -0.57 2.59 4.50
CA GLN A 352 0.55 3.04 5.32
C GLN A 352 1.50 1.88 5.63
N ASN A 353 2.80 2.17 5.64
CA ASN A 353 3.81 1.27 6.17
C ASN A 353 4.86 2.08 6.93
N VAL A 354 5.51 1.43 7.90
CA VAL A 354 6.72 1.99 8.51
C VAL A 354 7.87 1.83 7.53
N THR A 355 8.48 2.95 7.14
CA THR A 355 9.64 2.98 6.25
C THR A 355 10.87 3.40 7.05
N GLU A 356 11.86 2.53 7.11
CA GLU A 356 13.14 2.81 7.75
C GLU A 356 14.17 3.28 6.70
N ILE A 357 14.82 4.41 6.98
CA ILE A 357 15.90 4.95 6.16
C ILE A 357 17.21 4.32 6.65
N VAL A 358 17.68 3.31 5.93
CA VAL A 358 18.94 2.61 6.25
C VAL A 358 20.11 3.59 6.17
N ASP A 359 20.87 3.69 7.25
CA ASP A 359 22.00 4.61 7.36
C ASP A 359 23.19 3.95 8.08
N THR A 360 24.34 4.62 7.98
CA THR A 360 25.55 4.38 8.77
C THR A 360 25.73 5.44 9.87
N LEU A 361 24.92 6.51 9.85
CA LEU A 361 24.92 7.57 10.84
C LEU A 361 23.96 7.27 11.98
N ASP A 362 24.42 7.52 13.19
CA ASP A 362 23.58 7.49 14.37
C ASP A 362 22.66 8.72 14.39
N SER A 363 21.33 8.51 14.33
CA SER A 363 20.36 9.59 14.05
C SER A 363 19.47 9.90 15.27
N TYR A 364 19.67 11.07 15.89
CA TYR A 364 18.91 11.56 17.06
C TYR A 364 18.17 12.85 16.76
N HIS A 365 17.08 13.08 17.51
CA HIS A 365 16.28 14.32 17.49
C HIS A 365 15.83 14.71 16.07
N PRO A 366 15.07 13.85 15.37
CA PRO A 366 14.55 14.21 14.06
C PRO A 366 13.52 15.34 14.17
N ASP A 367 13.56 16.27 13.22
CA ASP A 367 12.51 17.26 13.02
C ASP A 367 12.21 17.47 11.54
N VAL A 368 10.95 17.72 11.21
CA VAL A 368 10.43 17.67 9.84
C VAL A 368 10.24 19.07 9.28
N SER A 369 10.64 19.26 8.01
CA SER A 369 10.51 20.55 7.33
C SER A 369 9.05 20.99 7.23
N PRO A 370 8.77 22.31 7.13
CA PRO A 370 7.40 22.83 7.07
C PRO A 370 6.54 22.27 5.94
N ASP A 371 7.15 21.82 4.84
CA ASP A 371 6.49 21.21 3.69
C ASP A 371 6.36 19.67 3.80
N GLY A 372 6.92 19.05 4.83
CA GLY A 372 6.87 17.61 5.08
C GLY A 372 7.82 16.76 4.23
N ASN A 373 8.70 17.38 3.44
CA ASN A 373 9.53 16.68 2.46
C ASN A 373 10.96 16.37 2.92
N ARG A 374 11.41 16.96 4.03
CA ARG A 374 12.77 16.79 4.56
C ARG A 374 12.75 16.53 6.05
N VAL A 375 13.78 15.83 6.51
CA VAL A 375 14.05 15.61 7.93
C VAL A 375 15.43 16.14 8.27
N ALA A 376 15.52 16.95 9.33
CA ALA A 376 16.75 17.34 9.97
C ALA A 376 16.99 16.43 11.17
N PHE A 377 18.23 16.03 11.43
CA PHE A 377 18.59 15.23 12.60
C PHE A 377 20.04 15.51 13.01
N CYS A 378 20.45 14.99 14.16
CA CYS A 378 21.82 15.13 14.64
C CYS A 378 22.41 13.82 15.16
N THR A 379 23.72 13.82 15.45
CA THR A 379 24.43 12.63 15.94
C THR A 379 24.65 12.61 17.45
N GLY A 380 24.16 13.62 18.18
CA GLY A 380 24.33 13.76 19.63
C GLY A 380 23.03 13.59 20.39
N LEU A 381 23.06 12.83 21.47
CA LEU A 381 21.94 12.61 22.38
C LEU A 381 21.81 13.74 23.43
N GLU A 382 20.58 14.09 23.80
CA GLU A 382 20.33 15.10 24.83
C GLU A 382 20.90 14.65 26.18
N GLY A 383 21.48 15.58 26.93
CA GLY A 383 22.13 15.32 28.21
C GLY A 383 23.56 14.77 28.09
N VAL A 384 24.01 14.37 26.90
CA VAL A 384 25.34 13.76 26.67
C VAL A 384 26.33 14.80 26.14
N SER A 385 27.47 14.92 26.82
CA SER A 385 28.57 15.78 26.39
C SER A 385 29.31 15.16 25.19
N GLY A 386 29.53 15.95 24.14
CA GLY A 386 30.27 15.51 22.96
C GLY A 386 30.06 16.46 21.78
N LYS A 387 30.78 16.19 20.68
CA LYS A 387 30.51 16.86 19.40
C LYS A 387 29.31 16.20 18.72
N SER A 388 28.45 17.01 18.14
CA SER A 388 27.31 16.55 17.33
C SER A 388 27.40 17.15 15.94
N SER A 389 26.99 16.39 14.93
CA SER A 389 26.84 16.88 13.56
C SER A 389 25.36 16.95 13.20
N LEU A 390 24.94 17.98 12.47
CA LEU A 390 23.57 18.19 11.99
C LEU A 390 23.51 17.88 10.50
N TYR A 391 22.49 17.10 10.13
CA TYR A 391 22.23 16.69 8.76
C TYR A 391 20.78 17.00 8.35
N VAL A 392 20.56 17.19 7.05
CA VAL A 392 19.23 17.22 6.43
C VAL A 392 19.22 16.26 5.26
N ARG A 393 18.11 15.54 5.06
CA ARG A 393 17.87 14.68 3.89
C ARG A 393 16.40 14.71 3.47
N ASN A 394 16.10 14.07 2.35
CA ASN A 394 14.73 13.85 1.92
C ASN A 394 14.02 12.87 2.87
N LEU A 395 12.76 13.16 3.20
CA LEU A 395 11.90 12.29 4.00
C LEU A 395 11.06 11.40 3.06
N ASP A 396 11.74 10.44 2.46
CA ASP A 396 11.20 9.43 1.55
C ASP A 396 11.94 8.09 1.73
N ARG A 397 11.51 7.04 1.02
CA ARG A 397 12.09 5.69 1.10
C ARG A 397 13.58 5.63 0.73
N SER A 398 14.08 6.57 -0.09
CA SER A 398 15.49 6.61 -0.49
C SER A 398 16.38 7.27 0.55
N GLY A 399 15.83 8.21 1.35
CA GLY A 399 16.61 9.03 2.27
C GLY A 399 17.70 9.86 1.57
N GLY A 400 17.53 10.15 0.27
CA GLY A 400 18.52 10.82 -0.58
C GLY A 400 18.80 12.28 -0.19
N ASP A 401 19.68 12.92 -0.96
CA ASP A 401 20.08 14.33 -0.78
C ASP A 401 20.57 14.67 0.63
N LEU A 402 21.39 13.79 1.21
CA LEU A 402 22.01 14.04 2.51
C LEU A 402 23.00 15.20 2.44
N VAL A 403 22.76 16.23 3.26
CA VAL A 403 23.62 17.41 3.38
C VAL A 403 23.98 17.64 4.85
N LYS A 404 25.26 17.91 5.12
CA LYS A 404 25.79 18.23 6.44
C LYS A 404 25.94 19.74 6.63
N LEU A 405 25.67 20.24 7.82
CA LEU A 405 26.04 21.60 8.22
C LEU A 405 27.52 21.66 8.63
N GLU A 406 28.31 22.49 7.95
CA GLU A 406 29.76 22.62 8.17
C GLU A 406 30.09 23.58 9.31
N VAL A 407 29.86 23.14 10.55
CA VAL A 407 30.22 23.83 11.79
C VAL A 407 30.90 22.86 12.77
N GLU A 408 31.54 23.40 13.82
CA GLU A 408 32.26 22.56 14.79
C GLU A 408 31.36 21.56 15.52
N SER A 409 30.15 22.00 15.90
CA SER A 409 29.16 21.19 16.59
C SER A 409 27.76 21.79 16.41
N ALA A 410 26.79 20.93 16.09
CA ALA A 410 25.38 21.26 15.97
C ALA A 410 24.52 20.08 16.44
N ALA A 411 23.61 20.32 17.39
CA ALA A 411 22.72 19.33 17.97
C ALA A 411 21.28 19.82 18.04
N ILE A 412 20.35 18.86 18.12
CA ILE A 412 18.91 19.03 18.37
C ILE A 412 18.31 20.09 17.42
N PRO A 413 18.29 19.79 16.10
CA PRO A 413 17.76 20.72 15.10
C PRO A 413 16.25 20.91 15.26
N ARG A 414 15.76 22.13 15.00
CA ARG A 414 14.34 22.46 14.94
C ARG A 414 14.03 23.37 13.76
N TRP A 415 13.10 22.97 12.90
CA TRP A 415 12.63 23.77 11.78
C TRP A 415 11.78 24.95 12.26
N ARG A 416 11.91 26.06 11.55
CA ARG A 416 11.11 27.26 11.80
C ARG A 416 10.90 28.04 10.51
N VAL A 417 9.73 28.65 10.39
CA VAL A 417 9.42 29.62 9.33
C VAL A 417 9.48 31.01 9.94
N LEU A 418 10.24 31.91 9.32
CA LEU A 418 10.34 33.32 9.72
C LEU A 418 9.16 34.12 9.15
N ASP A 419 8.92 35.33 9.67
CA ASP A 419 7.91 36.26 9.14
C ASP A 419 8.12 36.61 7.65
N SER A 420 9.35 36.48 7.15
CA SER A 420 9.67 36.64 5.71
C SER A 420 9.12 35.51 4.84
N GLY A 421 8.69 34.40 5.45
CA GLY A 421 8.40 33.13 4.79
C GLY A 421 9.62 32.23 4.61
N ASP A 422 10.83 32.70 4.99
CA ASP A 422 12.04 31.91 4.87
C ASP A 422 12.06 30.76 5.89
N THR A 423 12.55 29.61 5.45
CA THR A 423 12.73 28.45 6.31
C THR A 423 14.15 28.42 6.88
N VAL A 424 14.24 28.27 8.20
CA VAL A 424 15.50 28.16 8.95
C VAL A 424 15.49 26.93 9.86
N ILE A 425 16.68 26.50 10.27
CA ILE A 425 16.87 25.47 11.28
C ILE A 425 17.56 26.11 12.49
N VAL A 426 16.92 26.03 13.64
CA VAL A 426 17.50 26.39 14.93
C VAL A 426 18.27 25.18 15.47
N TYR A 427 19.47 25.39 16.00
CA TYR A 427 20.28 24.32 16.59
C TYR A 427 21.13 24.85 17.74
N VAL A 428 21.65 23.95 18.56
CA VAL A 428 22.55 24.30 19.67
C VAL A 428 23.96 23.77 19.46
N SER A 429 24.94 24.46 20.04
CA SER A 429 26.35 24.05 19.93
C SER A 429 26.71 22.85 20.82
N SER A 430 25.86 22.47 21.78
CA SER A 430 26.08 21.36 22.70
C SER A 430 24.74 20.75 23.17
N ALA A 431 24.69 19.43 23.27
CA ALA A 431 23.58 18.67 23.85
C ALA A 431 23.77 18.36 25.35
N ALA A 432 24.82 18.90 25.99
CA ALA A 432 25.18 18.55 27.36
C ALA A 432 24.17 19.01 28.42
N ASN A 433 24.28 18.43 29.61
CA ASN A 433 23.52 18.82 30.79
C ASN A 433 23.62 20.33 31.11
N ASN A 434 22.50 20.95 31.50
CA ASN A 434 22.41 22.40 31.73
C ASN A 434 22.47 22.83 33.22
N LYS A 435 22.81 21.92 34.14
CA LYS A 435 22.82 22.19 35.59
C LYS A 435 23.82 23.27 36.00
N ASP A 436 25.05 23.19 35.49
CA ASP A 436 26.09 24.17 35.79
C ASP A 436 25.91 25.44 34.93
N ALA A 437 25.64 26.57 35.58
CA ALA A 437 25.35 27.82 34.89
C ALA A 437 26.56 28.37 34.10
N SER A 438 27.78 28.16 34.60
CA SER A 438 29.00 28.66 33.97
C SER A 438 29.41 27.86 32.73
N ALA A 439 29.15 26.55 32.73
CA ALA A 439 29.30 25.69 31.57
C ALA A 439 28.19 25.96 30.55
N PHE A 440 26.94 26.10 31.00
CA PHE A 440 25.80 26.37 30.14
C PHE A 440 25.99 27.65 29.31
N ILE A 441 26.40 28.76 29.93
CA ILE A 441 26.55 30.05 29.22
C ILE A 441 27.71 30.06 28.21
N GLN A 442 28.65 29.10 28.28
CA GLN A 442 29.71 28.94 27.26
C GLN A 442 29.21 28.23 25.99
N THR A 443 28.03 27.61 26.06
CA THR A 443 27.36 27.05 24.88
C THR A 443 26.53 28.14 24.18
N SER A 444 25.85 27.80 23.08
CA SER A 444 25.12 28.79 22.28
C SER A 444 24.00 28.19 21.45
N THR A 445 23.02 29.05 21.13
CA THR A 445 21.91 28.76 20.23
C THR A 445 22.08 29.54 18.93
N TRP A 446 21.86 28.87 17.81
CA TRP A 446 22.09 29.36 16.46
C TRP A 446 20.88 29.10 15.57
N GLN A 447 20.81 29.82 14.47
CA GLN A 447 19.90 29.52 13.37
C GLN A 447 20.67 29.49 12.05
N VAL A 448 20.22 28.73 11.07
CA VAL A 448 20.78 28.70 9.72
C VAL A 448 19.67 28.59 8.68
N PRO A 449 19.68 29.40 7.61
CA PRO A 449 18.73 29.23 6.50
C PRO A 449 18.91 27.89 5.81
N PHE A 450 17.82 27.28 5.35
CA PHE A 450 17.87 26.10 4.50
C PHE A 450 16.95 26.28 3.30
N ALA A 451 17.53 26.33 2.10
CA ALA A 451 16.79 26.53 0.86
C ALA A 451 17.48 25.80 -0.29
N ASN A 452 16.70 25.33 -1.27
CA ASN A 452 17.21 24.63 -2.46
C ASN A 452 18.14 23.46 -2.12
N GLY A 453 17.83 22.75 -1.02
CA GLY A 453 18.61 21.59 -0.56
C GLY A 453 19.98 21.93 0.03
N ARG A 454 20.22 23.16 0.51
CA ARG A 454 21.52 23.59 1.05
C ARG A 454 21.37 24.47 2.29
N PHE A 455 22.33 24.36 3.21
CA PHE A 455 22.50 25.30 4.31
C PHE A 455 23.05 26.64 3.81
N GLY A 456 22.54 27.73 4.38
CA GLY A 456 23.08 29.07 4.24
C GLY A 456 24.14 29.38 5.31
N GLU A 457 24.34 30.67 5.58
CA GLU A 457 25.27 31.15 6.60
C GLU A 457 24.64 31.05 8.01
N PRO A 458 25.31 30.38 8.98
CA PRO A 458 24.83 30.32 10.35
C PRO A 458 24.87 31.66 11.07
N GLN A 459 23.83 31.95 11.85
CA GLN A 459 23.69 33.15 12.67
C GLN A 459 23.51 32.76 14.14
N LYS A 460 24.37 33.29 15.01
CA LYS A 460 24.21 33.13 16.46
C LYS A 460 23.01 33.94 16.94
N LEU A 461 22.12 33.32 17.71
CA LEU A 461 20.99 33.99 18.34
C LEU A 461 21.37 34.50 19.73
N PHE A 462 21.90 33.61 20.59
CA PHE A 462 22.32 33.95 21.96
C PHE A 462 23.24 32.89 22.58
N ASP A 463 23.85 33.23 23.71
CA ASP A 463 24.58 32.29 24.58
C ASP A 463 23.60 31.37 25.33
N GLY A 464 24.08 30.17 25.68
CA GLY A 464 23.26 29.08 26.22
C GLY A 464 22.65 28.19 25.13
N ALA A 465 22.63 26.87 25.38
CA ALA A 465 22.07 25.85 24.50
C ALA A 465 20.58 25.63 24.82
N TYR A 466 19.72 26.49 24.27
CA TYR A 466 18.26 26.40 24.45
C TYR A 466 17.64 25.45 23.43
N HIS A 467 17.88 24.15 23.60
CA HIS A 467 17.42 23.11 22.67
C HIS A 467 15.94 22.75 22.78
N GLY A 468 15.23 23.20 23.81
CA GLY A 468 13.78 22.99 23.94
C GLY A 468 12.95 23.90 23.03
N GLY A 469 13.59 24.81 22.30
CA GLY A 469 12.95 25.63 21.27
C GLY A 469 13.03 27.12 21.54
N VAL A 470 12.77 27.89 20.48
CA VAL A 470 12.82 29.36 20.46
C VAL A 470 11.51 29.86 19.84
N SER A 471 10.89 30.87 20.44
CA SER A 471 9.64 31.46 19.94
C SER A 471 9.86 32.21 18.63
N GLU A 472 8.79 32.36 17.85
CA GLU A 472 8.78 33.02 16.54
C GLU A 472 9.31 34.47 16.55
N ASP A 473 9.27 35.15 17.69
CA ASP A 473 9.79 36.50 17.88
C ASP A 473 11.14 36.57 18.62
N ASN A 474 11.77 35.41 18.89
CA ASN A 474 13.01 35.28 19.67
C ASN A 474 12.95 35.84 21.10
N ARG A 475 11.74 36.09 21.63
CA ARG A 475 11.55 36.64 22.98
C ARG A 475 11.52 35.58 24.07
N LEU A 476 11.27 34.32 23.71
CA LEU A 476 11.33 33.18 24.61
C LEU A 476 12.20 32.07 24.01
N ALA A 477 13.08 31.49 24.80
CA ALA A 477 13.76 30.24 24.49
C ALA A 477 13.84 29.36 25.73
N VAL A 478 13.75 28.04 25.59
CA VAL A 478 13.72 27.11 26.73
C VAL A 478 14.63 25.90 26.53
N THR A 479 15.03 25.27 27.63
CA THR A 479 15.76 23.99 27.66
C THR A 479 15.44 23.25 28.94
N GLY A 480 15.39 21.93 28.86
CA GLY A 480 15.15 21.02 29.97
C GLY A 480 16.17 19.89 30.04
N ALA A 481 17.47 20.15 29.97
CA ALA A 481 18.49 19.10 30.17
C ALA A 481 18.98 19.05 31.63
N ARG A 482 18.05 18.85 32.58
CA ARG A 482 18.16 18.79 34.07
C ARG A 482 17.45 19.94 34.78
N LEU A 483 17.59 21.18 34.33
CA LEU A 483 16.88 22.34 34.87
C LEU A 483 16.01 22.93 33.76
N LEU A 484 14.81 23.39 34.09
CA LEU A 484 13.98 24.15 33.16
C LEU A 484 14.50 25.60 33.07
N ARG A 485 15.43 25.86 32.15
CA ARG A 485 15.94 27.22 31.93
C ARG A 485 15.12 27.90 30.84
N ALA A 486 14.88 29.19 31.02
CA ALA A 486 14.23 30.03 30.03
C ALA A 486 15.01 31.31 29.81
N ARG A 487 15.02 31.81 28.57
CA ARG A 487 15.46 33.15 28.21
C ARG A 487 14.22 33.97 27.86
N VAL A 488 13.84 34.90 28.72
CA VAL A 488 12.66 35.74 28.55
C VAL A 488 13.10 37.18 28.30
N ASP A 489 12.75 37.74 27.15
CA ASP A 489 13.08 39.11 26.75
C ASP A 489 14.57 39.45 26.88
N GLY A 490 15.43 38.46 26.61
CA GLY A 490 16.87 38.60 26.70
C GLY A 490 17.48 38.35 28.08
N HIS A 491 16.68 37.96 29.06
CA HIS A 491 17.11 37.64 30.43
C HIS A 491 17.00 36.14 30.71
N ASP A 492 18.08 35.53 31.21
CA ASP A 492 18.09 34.11 31.56
C ASP A 492 17.50 33.90 32.97
N THR A 493 16.64 32.89 33.11
CA THR A 493 15.98 32.50 34.35
C THR A 493 15.85 30.97 34.46
N VAL A 494 15.55 30.48 35.66
CA VAL A 494 15.26 29.07 35.93
C VAL A 494 13.82 28.98 36.45
N TRP A 495 12.99 28.22 35.75
CA TRP A 495 11.60 27.96 36.10
C TRP A 495 11.47 26.69 36.97
N TYR A 496 10.22 26.35 37.33
CA TYR A 496 9.88 25.10 38.03
C TYR A 496 10.67 24.88 39.33
N ASN A 497 10.87 25.95 40.11
CA ASN A 497 11.58 25.93 41.40
C ASN A 497 12.98 25.30 41.35
N ALA A 498 13.62 25.27 40.17
CA ALA A 498 14.90 24.58 39.93
C ALA A 498 14.89 23.08 40.29
N GLU A 499 13.70 22.47 40.32
CA GLU A 499 13.54 21.02 40.36
C GLU A 499 13.95 20.40 39.02
N GLN A 500 14.14 19.08 39.02
CA GLN A 500 14.61 18.39 37.82
C GLN A 500 13.51 18.34 36.75
N ALA A 501 13.83 18.86 35.57
CA ALA A 501 12.97 18.84 34.38
C ALA A 501 13.74 18.31 33.16
N CYS A 502 13.05 17.49 32.38
CA CYS A 502 13.54 16.77 31.20
C CYS A 502 12.61 16.97 29.98
N ASN A 503 13.12 16.70 28.77
CA ASN A 503 12.34 16.67 27.52
C ASN A 503 11.50 17.94 27.28
N ALA A 504 12.07 19.11 27.56
CA ALA A 504 11.34 20.36 27.39
C ALA A 504 11.14 20.69 25.91
N SER A 505 9.92 21.07 25.53
CA SER A 505 9.57 21.47 24.16
C SER A 505 8.67 22.71 24.17
N LEU A 506 8.97 23.69 23.31
CA LEU A 506 8.27 24.97 23.18
C LEU A 506 7.31 24.95 22.00
N SER A 507 6.04 25.29 22.25
CA SER A 507 5.00 25.30 21.24
C SER A 507 5.29 26.31 20.11
N GLN A 508 4.98 25.91 18.87
CA GLN A 508 5.11 26.73 17.64
C GLN A 508 3.73 27.15 17.10
N ASP A 509 2.78 27.37 18.02
CA ASP A 509 1.40 27.79 17.79
C ASP A 509 1.14 29.25 18.21
N GLY A 510 2.18 29.98 18.59
CA GLY A 510 2.11 31.35 19.11
C GLY A 510 1.72 31.46 20.60
N SER A 511 1.29 30.38 21.25
CA SER A 511 0.90 30.40 22.68
C SER A 511 2.11 30.46 23.62
N LYS A 512 3.30 30.11 23.13
CA LYS A 512 4.57 30.08 23.90
C LYS A 512 4.48 29.21 25.15
N ARG A 513 3.71 28.12 25.10
CA ARG A 513 3.62 27.12 26.16
C ARG A 513 4.80 26.17 26.08
N THR A 514 5.34 25.79 27.23
CA THR A 514 6.47 24.86 27.35
C THR A 514 5.97 23.58 27.99
N LEU A 515 6.05 22.47 27.27
CA LEU A 515 5.86 21.13 27.84
C LEU A 515 7.18 20.63 28.41
N PHE A 516 7.14 19.78 29.45
CA PHE A 516 8.29 19.07 29.99
C PHE A 516 7.85 17.91 30.91
N LEU A 517 8.80 17.05 31.25
CA LEU A 517 8.65 15.94 32.20
C LEU A 517 9.44 16.23 33.47
N ASP A 518 8.93 15.77 34.62
CA ASP A 518 9.57 15.97 35.92
C ASP A 518 9.85 14.67 36.68
N PHE A 519 10.64 14.78 37.76
CA PHE A 519 11.07 13.64 38.57
C PHE A 519 10.18 13.43 39.79
N ALA A 520 8.86 13.61 39.61
CA ALA A 520 7.87 13.57 40.67
C ALA A 520 8.20 14.51 41.84
N GLY A 521 8.55 15.74 41.49
CA GLY A 521 8.93 16.76 42.46
C GLY A 521 7.74 17.30 43.26
N GLU A 522 8.03 18.03 44.34
CA GLU A 522 6.98 18.63 45.18
C GLU A 522 6.14 19.62 44.37
N THR A 523 6.76 20.35 43.44
CA THR A 523 6.08 21.35 42.61
C THR A 523 4.98 20.72 41.74
N GLY A 524 5.29 19.64 41.02
CA GLY A 524 4.34 18.98 40.11
C GLY A 524 3.25 18.18 40.84
N ARG A 525 3.58 17.51 41.95
CA ARG A 525 2.60 16.82 42.81
C ARG A 525 1.62 17.80 43.46
N ASN A 526 2.11 18.95 43.94
CA ASN A 526 1.25 19.99 44.51
C ASN A 526 0.32 20.60 43.46
N PHE A 527 0.78 20.76 42.21
CA PHE A 527 -0.02 21.32 41.12
C PHE A 527 -1.08 20.33 40.60
N SER A 528 -0.71 19.08 40.37
CA SER A 528 -1.62 18.05 39.85
C SER A 528 -2.56 17.47 40.91
N HIS A 529 -2.23 17.62 42.20
CA HIS A 529 -2.90 16.94 43.32
C HIS A 529 -2.87 15.41 43.22
N LEU A 530 -1.88 14.86 42.51
CA LEU A 530 -1.67 13.43 42.33
C LEU A 530 -0.31 13.01 42.87
N ASP A 531 -0.23 11.79 43.39
CA ASP A 531 1.04 11.12 43.67
C ASP A 531 1.40 10.27 42.46
N TYR A 532 2.60 10.46 41.93
CA TYR A 532 3.07 9.85 40.69
C TYR A 532 4.60 9.68 40.72
N GLY A 533 5.12 8.80 39.86
CA GLY A 533 6.54 8.46 39.72
C GLY A 533 7.31 9.33 38.73
N VAL A 534 8.58 9.01 38.52
CA VAL A 534 9.43 9.76 37.58
C VAL A 534 8.82 9.70 36.17
N HIS A 535 8.65 10.86 35.54
CA HIS A 535 8.08 11.00 34.19
C HIS A 535 6.65 10.45 34.01
N GLU A 536 5.93 10.10 35.08
CA GLU A 536 4.53 9.66 35.01
C GLU A 536 3.54 10.85 34.85
N MET A 537 4.07 12.07 34.72
CA MET A 537 3.29 13.29 34.53
C MET A 537 3.93 14.18 33.47
N LEU A 538 3.15 14.50 32.43
CA LEU A 538 3.46 15.57 31.50
C LEU A 538 2.96 16.89 32.07
N LEU A 539 3.83 17.88 32.15
CA LEU A 539 3.51 19.21 32.68
C LEU A 539 3.62 20.27 31.58
N VAL A 540 2.75 21.27 31.63
CA VAL A 540 2.79 22.43 30.73
C VAL A 540 2.89 23.71 31.55
N ALA A 541 3.87 24.53 31.23
CA ALA A 541 4.01 25.89 31.71
C ALA A 541 3.62 26.92 30.64
N ASP A 542 3.05 28.05 31.06
CA ASP A 542 2.80 29.19 30.18
C ASP A 542 4.08 29.97 29.83
N SER A 543 3.93 31.06 29.08
CA SER A 543 5.04 31.93 28.66
C SER A 543 5.82 32.59 29.81
N ALA A 544 5.29 32.58 31.04
CA ALA A 544 5.92 33.11 32.24
C ALA A 544 6.52 32.01 33.14
N GLY A 545 6.40 30.74 32.76
CA GLY A 545 6.88 29.60 33.54
C GLY A 545 5.91 29.13 34.63
N VAL A 546 4.64 29.55 34.57
CA VAL A 546 3.60 29.13 35.51
C VAL A 546 2.95 27.85 34.99
N LEU A 547 2.83 26.82 35.83
CA LEU A 547 2.13 25.59 35.46
C LEU A 547 0.65 25.87 35.16
N VAL A 548 0.19 25.38 34.01
CA VAL A 548 -1.18 25.54 33.54
C VAL A 548 -1.87 24.21 33.24
N GLN A 549 -1.11 23.12 33.09
CA GLN A 549 -1.70 21.82 32.77
C GLN A 549 -0.81 20.65 33.21
N ALA A 550 -1.46 19.54 33.55
CA ALA A 550 -0.83 18.27 33.90
C ALA A 550 -1.63 17.13 33.26
N VAL A 551 -0.95 16.16 32.64
CA VAL A 551 -1.55 14.97 32.01
C VAL A 551 -0.80 13.74 32.50
N PRO A 552 -1.47 12.78 33.18
CA PRO A 552 -0.81 11.58 33.68
C PRO A 552 -0.50 10.60 32.53
N ALA A 553 0.58 9.83 32.69
CA ALA A 553 0.89 8.72 31.80
C ALA A 553 -0.13 7.56 31.97
N PRO A 554 -0.32 6.70 30.96
CA PRO A 554 -1.07 5.47 31.11
C PRO A 554 -0.53 4.62 32.27
N VAL A 555 -1.42 3.88 32.95
CA VAL A 555 -1.05 3.06 34.10
C VAL A 555 0.03 2.04 33.71
N GLY A 556 1.15 2.05 34.44
CA GLY A 556 2.28 1.15 34.20
C GLY A 556 3.38 1.72 33.29
N TYR A 557 3.21 2.95 32.81
CA TYR A 557 4.14 3.62 31.91
C TYR A 557 4.59 4.99 32.44
N SER A 558 5.75 5.42 31.96
CA SER A 558 6.23 6.80 32.03
C SER A 558 6.32 7.39 30.63
N PHE A 559 6.22 8.71 30.49
CA PHE A 559 6.52 9.38 29.24
C PHE A 559 8.04 9.53 29.04
N ASP A 560 8.49 9.55 27.78
CA ASP A 560 9.80 10.08 27.38
C ASP A 560 9.69 10.72 26.00
N HIS A 561 10.74 11.44 25.59
CA HIS A 561 10.89 12.03 24.26
C HIS A 561 9.70 12.87 23.79
N THR A 562 9.10 13.63 24.72
CA THR A 562 7.91 14.45 24.45
C THR A 562 8.19 15.64 23.55
N GLU A 563 7.37 15.83 22.51
CA GLU A 563 7.46 16.94 21.57
C GLU A 563 6.08 17.48 21.16
N TRP A 564 5.97 18.80 21.00
CA TRP A 564 4.72 19.39 20.50
C TRP A 564 4.46 18.97 19.05
N SER A 565 3.23 18.56 18.75
CA SER A 565 2.78 18.26 17.39
C SER A 565 1.76 19.29 16.86
N SER A 566 0.92 19.83 17.75
CA SER A 566 -0.01 20.93 17.46
C SER A 566 -0.40 21.67 18.75
N GLU A 567 -1.32 22.64 18.69
CA GLU A 567 -1.83 23.35 19.87
C GLU A 567 -2.38 22.41 20.98
N LYS A 568 -2.91 21.24 20.61
CA LYS A 568 -3.53 20.30 21.55
C LYS A 568 -2.89 18.91 21.58
N LEU A 569 -1.89 18.65 20.74
CA LEU A 569 -1.31 17.31 20.57
C LEU A 569 0.18 17.31 20.88
N VAL A 570 0.60 16.29 21.63
CA VAL A 570 2.00 16.03 21.97
C VAL A 570 2.36 14.61 21.54
N SER A 571 3.45 14.43 20.81
CA SER A 571 4.04 13.12 20.56
C SER A 571 4.96 12.72 21.71
N ALA A 572 4.97 11.46 22.08
CA ALA A 572 5.83 10.92 23.14
C ALA A 572 6.15 9.45 22.86
N THR A 573 7.17 8.92 23.54
CA THR A 573 7.30 7.48 23.73
C THR A 573 6.79 7.10 25.13
N LEU A 574 6.20 5.92 25.27
CA LEU A 574 5.93 5.31 26.57
C LEU A 574 7.03 4.32 26.95
N THR A 575 7.55 4.50 28.17
CA THR A 575 8.56 3.64 28.78
C THR A 575 7.88 2.70 29.77
N ASN A 576 8.07 1.39 29.61
CA ASN A 576 7.52 0.40 30.53
C ASN A 576 8.33 0.29 31.84
N ALA A 577 7.87 -0.53 32.79
CA ALA A 577 8.53 -0.72 34.09
C ALA A 577 9.97 -1.26 34.01
N SER A 578 10.37 -1.85 32.88
CA SER A 578 11.74 -2.33 32.63
C SER A 578 12.63 -1.27 31.98
N GLY A 579 12.08 -0.12 31.58
CA GLY A 579 12.81 0.95 30.91
C GLY A 579 12.80 0.88 29.38
N ALA A 580 12.04 -0.03 28.76
CA ALA A 580 11.97 -0.17 27.31
C ALA A 580 10.93 0.79 26.70
N HIS A 581 11.27 1.38 25.55
CA HIS A 581 10.49 2.39 24.84
C HIS A 581 9.64 1.76 23.74
N GLU A 582 8.62 0.99 24.11
CA GLU A 582 7.92 0.09 23.18
C GLU A 582 6.90 0.81 22.27
N GLU A 583 6.37 1.96 22.69
CA GLU A 583 5.21 2.60 22.05
C GLU A 583 5.44 4.08 21.74
N VAL A 584 5.27 4.49 20.48
CA VAL A 584 5.12 5.92 20.16
C VAL A 584 3.64 6.29 20.20
N VAL A 585 3.33 7.35 20.93
CA VAL A 585 1.95 7.78 21.19
C VAL A 585 1.70 9.25 20.83
N LEU A 586 0.43 9.57 20.61
CA LEU A 586 -0.08 10.94 20.51
C LEU A 586 -1.00 11.23 21.69
N VAL A 587 -0.61 12.19 22.52
CA VAL A 587 -1.33 12.64 23.71
C VAL A 587 -2.18 13.86 23.34
N ASN A 588 -3.49 13.77 23.59
CA ASN A 588 -4.41 14.89 23.43
C ASN A 588 -4.55 15.63 24.75
N LEU A 589 -4.02 16.86 24.79
CA LEU A 589 -4.09 17.70 25.99
C LEU A 589 -5.51 18.16 26.31
N TYR A 590 -6.46 18.12 25.38
CA TYR A 590 -7.82 18.57 25.69
C TYR A 590 -8.57 17.60 26.61
N ASP A 591 -8.45 16.30 26.36
CA ASP A 591 -9.20 15.24 27.06
C ASP A 591 -8.30 14.20 27.75
N SER A 592 -6.98 14.40 27.69
CA SER A 592 -5.96 13.49 28.25
C SER A 592 -5.94 12.09 27.61
N SER A 593 -6.57 11.89 26.46
CA SER A 593 -6.49 10.62 25.74
C SER A 593 -5.09 10.40 25.16
N VAL A 594 -4.65 9.14 25.16
CA VAL A 594 -3.38 8.69 24.60
C VAL A 594 -3.69 7.70 23.50
N THR A 595 -3.24 7.98 22.28
CA THR A 595 -3.42 7.09 21.13
C THR A 595 -2.07 6.51 20.72
N GLU A 596 -1.96 5.20 20.73
CA GLU A 596 -0.80 4.48 20.22
C GLU A 596 -0.71 4.58 18.70
N LEU A 597 0.47 4.95 18.19
CA LEU A 597 0.72 5.14 16.77
C LEU A 597 1.49 3.96 16.19
N VAL A 598 2.60 3.58 16.82
CA VAL A 598 3.44 2.45 16.44
C VAL A 598 3.98 1.73 17.68
N HIS A 599 4.24 0.43 17.53
CA HIS A 599 4.75 -0.45 18.57
C HIS A 599 5.97 -1.23 18.09
N SER A 600 7.02 -1.34 18.90
CA SER A 600 8.19 -2.19 18.64
C SER A 600 9.00 -2.41 19.92
N GLU A 601 10.26 -2.86 19.80
CA GLU A 601 11.13 -3.12 20.94
C GLU A 601 11.67 -1.83 21.59
N GLU A 602 12.16 -0.86 20.79
CA GLU A 602 12.85 0.33 21.32
C GLU A 602 12.75 1.53 20.34
N LEU A 603 11.85 2.48 20.62
CA LEU A 603 11.46 3.59 19.74
C LEU A 603 11.70 4.96 20.37
N TRP A 604 12.55 5.80 19.78
CA TRP A 604 13.03 7.03 20.40
C TRP A 604 12.69 8.28 19.57
N HIS A 605 12.66 9.44 20.23
CA HIS A 605 12.55 10.77 19.59
C HIS A 605 11.47 10.92 18.50
N PRO A 606 10.18 10.71 18.82
CA PRO A 606 9.11 10.90 17.86
C PRO A 606 8.86 12.39 17.55
N CYS A 607 8.70 12.69 16.27
CA CYS A 607 8.25 13.97 15.73
C CYS A 607 7.03 13.72 14.84
N VAL A 608 5.88 14.32 15.20
CA VAL A 608 4.66 14.27 14.40
C VAL A 608 4.48 15.61 13.69
N TRP A 609 4.67 15.58 12.38
CA TRP A 609 4.44 16.72 11.49
C TRP A 609 3.00 16.73 11.01
N ILE A 610 2.33 17.87 11.14
CA ILE A 610 0.95 18.09 10.67
C ILE A 610 0.99 19.30 9.74
N LYS A 611 0.50 19.13 8.50
CA LYS A 611 0.39 20.24 7.55
C LYS A 611 -0.57 21.30 8.10
N LYS A 612 -0.08 22.52 8.32
CA LYS A 612 -0.91 23.67 8.66
C LYS A 612 -1.76 24.06 7.44
N GLU A 613 -3.00 23.58 7.37
CA GLU A 613 -3.96 24.04 6.36
C GLU A 613 -4.42 25.45 6.72
N LYS A 614 -4.59 26.31 5.71
CA LYS A 614 -5.24 27.62 5.94
C LYS A 614 -6.67 27.31 6.39
N SER A 615 -7.06 27.73 7.59
CA SER A 615 -8.47 27.63 8.00
C SER A 615 -9.34 28.13 6.88
N ALA A 616 -10.25 27.28 6.42
CA ALA A 616 -11.34 27.72 5.58
C ALA A 616 -12.00 28.89 6.34
N THR A 617 -12.01 30.07 5.72
CA THR A 617 -12.86 31.16 6.20
C THR A 617 -14.30 30.65 6.29
N ASP A 618 -15.09 31.20 7.21
CA ASP A 618 -16.53 30.89 7.45
C ASP A 618 -17.45 30.98 6.20
N GLU A 619 -16.89 31.22 5.01
CA GLU A 619 -17.58 31.30 3.72
C GLU A 619 -17.63 29.97 2.93
N ASN A 620 -17.03 28.87 3.41
CA ASN A 620 -17.02 27.60 2.66
C ASN A 620 -18.14 26.64 3.13
N PRO A 621 -19.22 26.42 2.34
CA PRO A 621 -20.37 25.61 2.73
C PRO A 621 -20.13 24.08 2.66
N LEU A 622 -18.87 23.64 2.54
CA LEU A 622 -18.54 22.23 2.38
C LEU A 622 -18.31 21.56 3.73
N ASP A 623 -19.01 20.45 3.97
CA ASP A 623 -18.64 19.48 4.99
C ASP A 623 -17.46 18.64 4.49
N VAL A 624 -16.24 18.96 4.94
CA VAL A 624 -14.99 18.31 4.49
C VAL A 624 -14.81 16.88 5.01
N ASP A 625 -15.69 16.39 5.88
CA ASP A 625 -15.74 14.97 6.21
C ASP A 625 -16.45 14.15 5.14
N SER A 626 -17.18 14.81 4.23
CA SER A 626 -17.85 14.17 3.10
C SER A 626 -17.34 14.70 1.74
N ALA A 627 -17.28 16.01 1.56
CA ALA A 627 -16.86 16.65 0.32
C ALA A 627 -15.43 16.23 -0.06
N GLY A 628 -15.24 15.82 -1.32
CA GLY A 628 -13.92 15.42 -1.82
C GLY A 628 -13.41 14.06 -1.33
N VAL A 629 -14.17 13.33 -0.49
CA VAL A 629 -13.78 12.02 0.05
C VAL A 629 -14.15 10.91 -0.96
N TYR A 630 -13.33 10.79 -2.01
CA TYR A 630 -13.53 9.83 -3.11
C TYR A 630 -12.80 8.48 -2.92
N TYR A 631 -12.04 8.36 -1.84
CA TYR A 631 -11.33 7.15 -1.42
C TYR A 631 -11.27 7.11 0.11
N VAL A 632 -11.39 5.91 0.66
CA VAL A 632 -11.31 5.61 2.09
C VAL A 632 -10.35 4.45 2.31
N ASN A 633 -9.89 4.24 3.55
CA ASN A 633 -9.00 3.12 3.83
C ASN A 633 -9.64 1.78 3.44
N GLY A 634 -8.87 0.87 2.83
CA GLY A 634 -9.39 -0.40 2.31
C GLY A 634 -10.16 -0.32 1.00
N GLY A 635 -10.29 0.87 0.38
CA GLY A 635 -11.00 1.05 -0.89
C GLY A 635 -10.44 0.22 -2.06
N THR A 636 -11.30 -0.07 -3.03
CA THR A 636 -10.97 -0.91 -4.21
C THR A 636 -9.98 -0.21 -5.15
N ASP A 637 -9.35 -0.97 -6.06
CA ASP A 637 -8.47 -0.40 -7.08
C ASP A 637 -9.19 0.63 -7.98
N ARG A 638 -10.50 0.42 -8.24
CA ARG A 638 -11.34 1.40 -8.95
C ARG A 638 -11.38 2.73 -8.21
N SER A 639 -11.68 2.69 -6.90
CA SER A 639 -11.78 3.90 -6.07
C SER A 639 -10.46 4.64 -5.93
N LYS A 640 -9.33 3.90 -5.83
CA LYS A 640 -7.98 4.48 -5.77
C LYS A 640 -7.70 5.30 -7.02
N ILE A 641 -8.02 4.78 -8.22
CA ILE A 641 -7.85 5.50 -9.49
C ILE A 641 -8.82 6.68 -9.56
N LEU A 642 -10.11 6.43 -9.29
CA LEU A 642 -11.17 7.42 -9.39
C LEU A 642 -10.96 8.63 -8.47
N ARG A 643 -10.36 8.45 -7.29
CA ARG A 643 -9.99 9.58 -6.42
C ARG A 643 -9.15 10.64 -7.15
N TYR A 644 -8.16 10.21 -7.93
CA TYR A 644 -7.34 11.12 -8.75
C TYR A 644 -8.12 11.67 -9.94
N ARG A 645 -9.01 10.88 -10.54
CA ARG A 645 -9.88 11.35 -11.63
C ARG A 645 -10.81 12.46 -11.17
N MET A 646 -11.40 12.32 -9.98
CA MET A 646 -12.27 13.34 -9.39
C MET A 646 -11.48 14.59 -8.99
N GLU A 647 -10.26 14.46 -8.43
CA GLU A 647 -9.39 15.63 -8.19
C GLU A 647 -9.12 16.40 -9.49
N LEU A 648 -8.71 15.71 -10.55
CA LEU A 648 -8.46 16.36 -11.84
C LEU A 648 -9.75 16.92 -12.47
N PHE A 649 -10.88 16.23 -12.34
CA PHE A 649 -12.17 16.72 -12.80
C PHE A 649 -12.50 18.06 -12.17
N TRP A 650 -12.46 18.18 -10.83
CA TRP A 650 -12.75 19.45 -10.16
C TRP A 650 -11.73 20.54 -10.51
N LYS A 651 -10.45 20.18 -10.67
CA LYS A 651 -9.40 21.11 -11.09
C LYS A 651 -9.63 21.72 -12.48
N TYR A 652 -10.16 20.93 -13.41
CA TYR A 652 -10.18 21.27 -14.83
C TYR A 652 -11.58 21.40 -15.45
N LYS A 653 -12.68 21.10 -14.74
CA LYS A 653 -14.04 21.06 -15.31
C LYS A 653 -14.46 22.32 -16.06
N ASP A 654 -14.01 23.50 -15.61
CA ASP A 654 -14.35 24.80 -16.19
C ASP A 654 -13.46 25.18 -17.41
N LYS A 655 -12.46 24.35 -17.72
CA LYS A 655 -11.47 24.58 -18.79
C LYS A 655 -11.44 23.46 -19.82
N ALA A 656 -11.80 22.24 -19.46
CA ALA A 656 -11.69 21.07 -20.32
C ALA A 656 -12.58 21.18 -21.57
N GLU A 657 -11.94 21.19 -22.75
CA GLU A 657 -12.63 21.09 -24.04
C GLU A 657 -12.71 19.64 -24.54
N LEU A 658 -11.91 18.73 -23.96
CA LEU A 658 -11.96 17.30 -24.24
C LEU A 658 -11.86 16.48 -22.96
N ILE A 659 -12.75 15.50 -22.82
CA ILE A 659 -12.69 14.49 -21.76
C ILE A 659 -12.75 13.10 -22.42
N ALA A 660 -11.81 12.24 -22.05
CA ALA A 660 -11.83 10.82 -22.41
C ALA A 660 -12.21 9.95 -21.21
N LEU A 661 -13.04 8.93 -21.42
CA LEU A 661 -13.43 7.98 -20.37
C LEU A 661 -13.64 6.58 -20.97
N GLY A 662 -12.98 5.58 -20.38
CA GLY A 662 -13.01 4.21 -20.88
C GLY A 662 -12.27 3.27 -19.94
N SER A 663 -12.00 2.06 -20.41
CA SER A 663 -11.34 0.99 -19.63
C SER A 663 -9.83 1.20 -19.50
N SER A 664 -9.11 0.18 -19.03
CA SER A 664 -7.65 0.13 -19.02
C SER A 664 -7.03 0.38 -20.40
N ARG A 665 -7.72 0.01 -21.49
CA ARG A 665 -7.26 0.28 -22.86
C ARG A 665 -7.18 1.78 -23.16
N MET A 666 -8.18 2.56 -22.73
CA MET A 666 -8.15 4.03 -22.85
C MET A 666 -7.19 4.67 -21.83
N SER A 667 -7.14 4.14 -20.61
CA SER A 667 -6.22 4.64 -19.58
C SER A 667 -4.75 4.55 -20.01
N ASN A 668 -4.38 3.46 -20.70
CA ASN A 668 -3.01 3.24 -21.18
C ASN A 668 -2.78 3.82 -22.58
N GLY A 669 -3.80 3.74 -23.45
CA GLY A 669 -3.68 4.03 -24.88
C GLY A 669 -3.87 5.49 -25.28
N PHE A 670 -4.28 6.39 -24.38
CA PHE A 670 -4.50 7.80 -24.70
C PHE A 670 -3.62 8.73 -23.84
N ASP A 671 -2.83 9.57 -24.52
CA ASP A 671 -1.96 10.58 -23.91
C ASP A 671 -2.48 12.01 -24.19
N PRO A 672 -3.26 12.62 -23.28
CA PRO A 672 -3.81 13.96 -23.48
C PRO A 672 -2.72 15.04 -23.54
N SER A 673 -1.49 14.78 -23.12
CA SER A 673 -0.40 15.77 -23.18
C SER A 673 0.08 16.06 -24.60
N LEU A 674 -0.13 15.12 -25.53
CA LEU A 674 0.25 15.24 -26.94
C LEU A 674 -0.84 15.90 -27.80
N LEU A 675 -2.05 16.04 -27.27
CA LEU A 675 -3.20 16.55 -28.01
C LEU A 675 -3.18 18.09 -28.11
N ARG A 676 -3.43 18.62 -29.31
CA ARG A 676 -3.43 20.06 -29.63
C ARG A 676 -4.81 20.58 -30.03
N ALA A 677 -5.72 19.69 -30.42
CA ALA A 677 -7.06 20.01 -30.89
C ALA A 677 -7.99 20.62 -29.81
N ALA A 678 -7.63 20.53 -28.53
CA ALA A 678 -8.48 20.93 -27.41
C ALA A 678 -7.68 21.59 -26.27
N GLU A 679 -8.27 22.57 -25.59
CA GLU A 679 -7.73 23.10 -24.33
C GLU A 679 -8.01 22.13 -23.17
N ALA A 680 -7.01 21.96 -22.29
CA ALA A 680 -7.08 21.13 -21.09
C ALA A 680 -7.69 19.71 -21.30
N PRO A 681 -7.24 18.92 -22.30
CA PRO A 681 -7.69 17.53 -22.46
C PRO A 681 -7.40 16.71 -21.22
N LEU A 682 -8.36 15.88 -20.82
CA LEU A 682 -8.29 14.99 -19.66
C LEU A 682 -8.55 13.54 -20.06
N ASN A 683 -7.78 12.62 -19.48
CA ASN A 683 -8.11 11.21 -19.48
C ASN A 683 -8.69 10.82 -18.11
N LEU A 684 -10.02 10.70 -17.99
CA LEU A 684 -10.70 10.30 -16.76
C LEU A 684 -11.01 8.79 -16.70
N SER A 685 -10.38 8.01 -17.58
CA SER A 685 -10.54 6.55 -17.65
C SER A 685 -10.05 5.86 -16.39
N TYR A 686 -10.75 4.80 -15.99
CA TYR A 686 -10.44 4.02 -14.80
C TYR A 686 -10.86 2.56 -15.04
N PHE A 687 -10.36 1.66 -14.21
CA PHE A 687 -10.60 0.23 -14.40
C PHE A 687 -10.55 -0.54 -13.07
N PRO A 688 -11.21 -1.71 -12.98
CA PRO A 688 -12.17 -2.22 -13.97
C PRO A 688 -13.40 -1.30 -14.11
N ASN A 689 -14.01 -1.25 -15.29
CA ASN A 689 -15.25 -0.51 -15.56
C ASN A 689 -16.04 -1.17 -16.69
N ASN A 690 -17.27 -0.70 -16.90
CA ASN A 690 -18.11 -1.09 -18.03
C ASN A 690 -18.78 0.12 -18.69
N PHE A 691 -19.63 -0.12 -19.69
CA PHE A 691 -20.26 0.97 -20.43
C PHE A 691 -21.25 1.80 -19.58
N PHE A 692 -21.86 1.20 -18.55
CA PHE A 692 -22.79 1.91 -17.67
C PHE A 692 -22.07 2.91 -16.78
N ASP A 693 -20.82 2.64 -16.39
CA ASP A 693 -19.95 3.60 -15.73
C ASP A 693 -19.72 4.86 -16.58
N ILE A 694 -19.46 4.67 -17.89
CA ILE A 694 -19.24 5.77 -18.84
C ILE A 694 -20.50 6.65 -18.94
N LEU A 695 -21.66 6.01 -19.14
CA LEU A 695 -22.94 6.70 -19.22
C LEU A 695 -23.24 7.47 -17.93
N HIS A 696 -23.08 6.83 -16.76
CA HIS A 696 -23.37 7.44 -15.47
C HIS A 696 -22.48 8.66 -15.22
N PHE A 697 -21.17 8.53 -15.44
CA PHE A 697 -20.24 9.63 -15.22
C PHE A 697 -20.56 10.82 -16.12
N TYR A 698 -20.91 10.56 -17.39
CA TYR A 698 -21.31 11.62 -18.31
C TYR A 698 -22.59 12.33 -17.86
N GLU A 699 -23.62 11.57 -17.50
CA GLU A 699 -24.93 12.06 -17.08
C GLU A 699 -24.86 12.87 -15.78
N THR A 700 -24.15 12.35 -14.79
CA THR A 700 -24.08 12.93 -13.44
C THR A 700 -23.12 14.12 -13.39
N TYR A 701 -21.89 13.95 -13.89
CA TYR A 701 -20.82 14.93 -13.67
C TYR A 701 -20.58 15.82 -14.89
N ILE A 702 -20.37 15.25 -16.07
CA ILE A 702 -19.81 15.99 -17.22
C ILE A 702 -20.83 16.96 -17.84
N ARG A 703 -21.98 16.44 -18.29
CA ARG A 703 -22.99 17.19 -19.04
C ARG A 703 -23.43 18.48 -18.35
N ASN A 704 -23.49 18.46 -17.01
CA ASN A 704 -24.00 19.59 -16.22
C ASN A 704 -22.91 20.55 -15.72
N ASN A 705 -21.63 20.17 -15.79
CA ASN A 705 -20.54 20.93 -15.19
C ASN A 705 -19.46 21.39 -16.19
N CYS A 706 -19.35 20.76 -17.36
CA CYS A 706 -18.31 21.03 -18.34
C CYS A 706 -18.81 21.92 -19.49
N GLY A 707 -19.11 23.18 -19.20
CA GLY A 707 -19.71 24.11 -20.18
C GLY A 707 -18.84 24.48 -21.39
N LYS A 708 -17.57 24.04 -21.45
CA LYS A 708 -16.66 24.23 -22.58
C LYS A 708 -16.37 22.95 -23.37
N LEU A 709 -16.97 21.83 -22.99
CA LEU A 709 -16.69 20.54 -23.62
C LEU A 709 -17.08 20.56 -25.10
N LYS A 710 -16.14 20.22 -25.98
CA LYS A 710 -16.35 20.06 -27.42
C LYS A 710 -16.34 18.59 -27.83
N TYR A 711 -15.46 17.82 -27.20
CA TYR A 711 -15.19 16.43 -27.55
C TYR A 711 -15.33 15.52 -26.34
N PHE A 712 -16.04 14.40 -26.50
CA PHE A 712 -16.02 13.31 -25.54
C PHE A 712 -15.57 12.02 -26.21
N ILE A 713 -14.49 11.44 -25.70
CA ILE A 713 -13.84 10.26 -26.27
C ILE A 713 -14.11 9.08 -25.35
N PHE A 714 -14.52 7.93 -25.87
CA PHE A 714 -14.77 6.76 -25.03
C PHE A 714 -14.38 5.46 -25.71
N SER A 715 -13.94 4.49 -24.92
CA SER A 715 -13.66 3.15 -25.43
C SER A 715 -14.96 2.39 -25.61
N LEU A 716 -15.09 1.69 -26.74
CA LEU A 716 -16.26 0.86 -27.02
C LEU A 716 -16.14 -0.52 -26.36
N ASP A 717 -14.93 -1.08 -26.29
CA ASP A 717 -14.62 -2.36 -25.62
C ASP A 717 -15.69 -3.43 -25.85
N LEU A 718 -15.91 -3.79 -27.12
CA LEU A 718 -17.03 -4.64 -27.55
C LEU A 718 -17.08 -5.98 -26.80
N ASP A 719 -15.91 -6.48 -26.37
CA ASP A 719 -15.74 -7.71 -25.62
C ASP A 719 -16.03 -7.59 -24.10
N PHE A 720 -16.47 -6.42 -23.64
CA PHE A 720 -17.05 -6.17 -22.31
C PHE A 720 -18.58 -6.02 -22.31
N TRP A 721 -19.23 -6.10 -23.47
CA TRP A 721 -20.70 -5.93 -23.55
C TRP A 721 -21.49 -7.13 -23.01
N ASN A 722 -20.84 -8.06 -22.32
CA ASN A 722 -21.45 -9.13 -21.53
C ASN A 722 -21.84 -8.72 -20.12
N GLU A 723 -21.33 -7.60 -19.64
CA GLU A 723 -21.53 -7.16 -18.26
C GLU A 723 -22.90 -6.52 -18.05
N VAL A 724 -23.48 -6.76 -16.88
CA VAL A 724 -24.76 -6.17 -16.46
C VAL A 724 -24.50 -4.96 -15.55
N GLU A 725 -25.54 -4.15 -15.37
CA GLU A 725 -25.51 -2.93 -14.55
C GLU A 725 -25.00 -3.16 -13.12
N ASP A 726 -25.14 -4.37 -12.57
CA ASP A 726 -24.61 -4.72 -11.24
C ASP A 726 -23.08 -4.60 -11.14
N GLY A 727 -22.35 -4.63 -12.27
CA GLY A 727 -20.90 -4.42 -12.31
C GLY A 727 -20.45 -2.95 -12.33
N ASN A 728 -21.39 -2.00 -12.41
CA ASN A 728 -21.18 -0.54 -12.44
C ASN A 728 -20.79 -0.02 -11.04
N PHE A 729 -19.68 0.73 -10.95
CA PHE A 729 -19.23 1.35 -9.70
C PHE A 729 -20.32 2.25 -9.09
N PHE A 730 -21.05 2.98 -9.94
CA PHE A 730 -22.10 3.91 -9.53
C PHE A 730 -23.46 3.27 -9.26
N ASN A 731 -23.57 1.93 -9.29
CA ASN A 731 -24.79 1.24 -8.87
C ASN A 731 -24.86 1.12 -7.34
N ASP A 732 -23.83 0.52 -6.74
CA ASP A 732 -23.76 0.26 -5.29
C ASP A 732 -22.43 0.64 -4.64
N GLU A 733 -21.29 0.41 -5.30
CA GLU A 733 -19.97 0.58 -4.69
C GLU A 733 -19.70 2.03 -4.26
N TYR A 734 -20.12 3.02 -5.07
CA TYR A 734 -19.92 4.45 -4.78
C TYR A 734 -20.47 4.88 -3.41
N LYS A 735 -21.48 4.16 -2.86
CA LYS A 735 -22.13 4.47 -1.59
C LYS A 735 -21.19 4.30 -0.39
N SER A 736 -20.15 3.51 -0.55
CA SER A 736 -19.10 3.32 0.47
C SER A 736 -18.13 4.50 0.57
N TYR A 737 -18.23 5.48 -0.34
CA TYR A 737 -17.32 6.62 -0.43
C TYR A 737 -18.13 7.93 -0.28
N PRO A 738 -18.05 8.62 0.87
CA PRO A 738 -18.90 9.75 1.20
C PRO A 738 -18.92 10.87 0.16
N GLY A 739 -17.83 11.10 -0.55
CA GLY A 739 -17.72 12.15 -1.58
C GLY A 739 -18.73 12.00 -2.71
N TYR A 740 -18.92 10.80 -3.25
CA TYR A 740 -19.89 10.60 -4.34
C TYR A 740 -21.33 10.75 -3.84
N VAL A 741 -21.64 10.24 -2.63
CA VAL A 741 -22.95 10.41 -2.01
C VAL A 741 -23.24 11.89 -1.76
N TYR A 742 -22.26 12.61 -1.24
CA TYR A 742 -22.33 14.04 -0.98
C TYR A 742 -22.55 14.82 -2.28
N ASP A 743 -21.79 14.53 -3.34
CA ASP A 743 -21.97 15.14 -4.64
C ASP A 743 -23.39 14.95 -5.18
N ILE A 744 -23.90 13.71 -5.19
CA ILE A 744 -25.24 13.38 -5.71
C ILE A 744 -26.32 14.12 -4.90
N ASN A 745 -26.21 14.16 -3.58
CA ASN A 745 -27.14 14.88 -2.71
C ASN A 745 -27.10 16.41 -2.94
N HIS A 746 -26.01 16.94 -3.50
CA HIS A 746 -25.85 18.33 -3.91
C HIS A 746 -25.99 18.53 -5.42
N ASN A 747 -26.69 17.62 -6.11
CA ASN A 747 -26.95 17.68 -7.55
C ASN A 747 -25.65 17.82 -8.38
N ALA A 748 -24.64 17.03 -8.01
CA ALA A 748 -23.30 16.99 -8.59
C ALA A 748 -22.66 18.38 -8.72
N TRP A 749 -22.96 19.29 -7.79
CA TRP A 749 -22.41 20.65 -7.73
C TRP A 749 -22.63 21.50 -8.98
N ARG A 750 -23.74 21.28 -9.68
CA ARG A 750 -24.09 22.02 -10.90
C ARG A 750 -24.04 23.54 -10.66
N GLY A 751 -23.15 24.22 -11.39
CA GLY A 751 -22.98 25.69 -11.33
C GLY A 751 -22.18 26.19 -10.12
N TYR A 752 -21.59 25.30 -9.32
CA TYR A 752 -20.77 25.65 -8.17
C TYR A 752 -19.31 25.94 -8.57
N ASN A 753 -18.63 26.75 -7.74
CA ASN A 753 -17.20 27.03 -7.89
C ASN A 753 -16.39 25.76 -7.58
N SER A 754 -15.55 25.29 -8.50
CA SER A 754 -14.86 24.01 -8.30
C SER A 754 -13.67 24.07 -7.35
N GLN A 755 -13.13 25.26 -7.06
CA GLN A 755 -11.90 25.38 -6.28
C GLN A 755 -12.01 24.73 -4.87
N PRO A 756 -13.07 24.95 -4.09
CA PRO A 756 -13.22 24.29 -2.79
C PRO A 756 -13.34 22.75 -2.89
N LEU A 757 -13.97 22.22 -3.94
CA LEU A 757 -14.08 20.77 -4.16
C LEU A 757 -12.74 20.16 -4.57
N TYR A 758 -11.96 20.88 -5.39
CA TYR A 758 -10.59 20.49 -5.72
C TYR A 758 -9.71 20.48 -4.46
N ASP A 759 -9.77 21.54 -3.64
CA ASP A 759 -8.97 21.63 -2.42
C ASP A 759 -9.32 20.48 -1.45
N ALA A 760 -10.61 20.16 -1.29
CA ALA A 760 -11.06 19.03 -0.48
C ALA A 760 -10.60 17.67 -1.05
N ALA A 761 -10.73 17.45 -2.37
CA ALA A 761 -10.26 16.23 -3.01
C ALA A 761 -8.73 16.06 -2.90
N HIS A 762 -7.98 17.17 -3.03
CA HIS A 762 -6.53 17.20 -2.93
C HIS A 762 -6.02 16.94 -1.50
N ALA A 763 -6.76 17.41 -0.49
CA ALA A 763 -6.50 17.11 0.92
C ALA A 763 -6.92 15.69 1.32
N GLY A 764 -7.78 15.05 0.52
CA GLY A 764 -8.26 13.69 0.73
C GLY A 764 -7.16 12.62 0.69
N LEU A 765 -7.48 11.46 1.23
CA LEU A 765 -6.60 10.28 1.30
C LEU A 765 -6.08 9.91 -0.10
N GLY A 766 -4.79 9.63 -0.21
CA GLY A 766 -4.12 9.25 -1.45
C GLY A 766 -3.58 7.82 -1.46
N VAL A 767 -2.87 7.50 -2.53
CA VAL A 767 -2.02 6.32 -2.72
C VAL A 767 -0.76 6.80 -3.44
N ASP A 768 0.37 6.80 -2.75
CA ASP A 768 1.66 7.41 -3.18
C ASP A 768 1.99 7.17 -4.67
N ILE A 769 2.07 5.90 -5.07
CA ILE A 769 2.43 5.51 -6.44
C ILE A 769 1.44 6.02 -7.50
N TYR A 770 0.15 6.16 -7.16
CA TYR A 770 -0.87 6.66 -8.07
C TYR A 770 -0.89 8.18 -8.16
N GLU A 771 -0.51 8.90 -7.10
CA GLU A 771 -0.34 10.34 -7.17
C GLU A 771 0.71 10.73 -8.20
N ALA A 772 1.87 10.08 -8.12
CA ALA A 772 2.98 10.30 -9.04
C ALA A 772 2.58 10.01 -10.50
N VAL A 773 1.83 8.93 -10.74
CA VAL A 773 1.40 8.56 -12.10
C VAL A 773 0.30 9.47 -12.63
N PHE A 774 -0.74 9.71 -11.84
CA PHE A 774 -1.98 10.30 -12.36
C PHE A 774 -2.03 11.83 -12.29
N LEU A 775 -1.41 12.47 -11.30
CA LEU A 775 -1.43 13.93 -11.23
C LEU A 775 -0.42 14.59 -12.17
N THR A 776 0.68 13.91 -12.50
CA THR A 776 1.73 14.45 -13.39
C THR A 776 1.39 14.30 -14.87
N ASN A 777 0.69 13.23 -15.25
CA ASN A 777 0.42 12.87 -16.66
C ASN A 777 -1.03 13.13 -17.11
N ARG A 778 -1.74 14.07 -16.46
CA ARG A 778 -3.18 14.32 -16.69
C ARG A 778 -4.01 13.03 -16.71
N SER A 779 -3.69 12.14 -15.76
CA SER A 779 -4.31 10.85 -15.50
C SER A 779 -4.00 9.68 -16.45
N SER A 780 -3.13 9.84 -17.45
CA SER A 780 -2.69 8.69 -18.25
C SER A 780 -1.77 7.75 -17.49
N MET A 781 -1.93 6.44 -17.72
CA MET A 781 -1.09 5.38 -17.17
C MET A 781 -0.12 4.89 -18.23
N PHE A 782 1.11 5.41 -18.22
CA PHE A 782 2.12 5.00 -19.18
C PHE A 782 2.78 3.68 -18.76
N MET A 783 2.76 2.72 -19.68
CA MET A 783 3.32 1.39 -19.49
C MET A 783 4.43 1.12 -20.51
N GLU A 784 5.50 0.44 -20.05
CA GLU A 784 6.70 0.12 -20.83
C GLU A 784 6.46 -1.02 -21.84
N PRO A 785 6.59 -0.78 -23.15
CA PRO A 785 6.31 -1.80 -24.17
C PRO A 785 7.09 -3.10 -23.96
N ILE A 786 6.38 -4.23 -23.92
CA ILE A 786 6.97 -5.58 -23.84
C ILE A 786 6.54 -6.51 -24.98
N GLY A 787 5.61 -6.08 -25.86
CA GLY A 787 5.17 -6.85 -27.03
C GLY A 787 3.73 -7.39 -26.94
N TRP A 788 3.20 -7.82 -28.09
CA TRP A 788 1.83 -8.37 -28.24
C TRP A 788 1.65 -9.83 -27.75
N GLU A 789 2.64 -10.37 -27.03
CA GLU A 789 2.67 -11.76 -26.51
C GLU A 789 2.64 -12.88 -27.58
N GLY A 790 3.02 -12.57 -28.82
CA GLY A 790 3.21 -13.56 -29.89
C GLY A 790 1.92 -13.97 -30.62
N ASP A 791 1.98 -15.09 -31.37
CA ASP A 791 0.93 -15.49 -32.32
C ASP A 791 -0.31 -16.16 -31.69
N ASN A 792 -0.21 -16.60 -30.42
CA ASN A 792 -1.28 -17.31 -29.70
C ASN A 792 -1.60 -16.57 -28.38
N PRO A 793 -2.23 -15.38 -28.46
CA PRO A 793 -2.58 -14.62 -27.28
C PRO A 793 -3.64 -15.33 -26.43
N ILE A 794 -3.67 -15.00 -25.13
CA ILE A 794 -4.59 -15.61 -24.15
C ILE A 794 -6.05 -15.20 -24.44
N VAL A 795 -6.99 -16.11 -24.27
CA VAL A 795 -8.43 -15.83 -24.32
C VAL A 795 -9.04 -16.19 -22.96
N ASP A 796 -9.43 -15.17 -22.19
CA ASP A 796 -9.79 -15.28 -20.77
C ASP A 796 -11.22 -15.79 -20.54
N LYS A 797 -12.12 -15.59 -21.51
CA LYS A 797 -13.54 -15.99 -21.40
C LYS A 797 -13.95 -16.87 -22.58
N ASP A 798 -14.99 -17.68 -22.39
CA ASP A 798 -15.58 -18.47 -23.48
C ASP A 798 -15.99 -17.54 -24.64
N SER A 799 -15.46 -17.84 -25.83
CA SER A 799 -15.75 -17.10 -27.07
C SER A 799 -17.24 -16.94 -27.39
N THR A 800 -18.08 -17.80 -26.83
CA THR A 800 -19.51 -17.92 -27.10
C THR A 800 -20.40 -17.25 -26.05
N TRP A 801 -19.81 -16.45 -25.15
CA TRP A 801 -20.56 -15.84 -24.04
C TRP A 801 -21.79 -15.05 -24.51
N LEU A 802 -21.79 -14.48 -25.72
CA LEU A 802 -22.92 -13.72 -26.24
C LEU A 802 -24.18 -14.59 -26.40
N ASP A 803 -24.02 -15.89 -26.66
CA ASP A 803 -25.14 -16.83 -26.74
C ASP A 803 -25.88 -16.94 -25.38
N THR A 804 -25.16 -16.70 -24.27
CA THR A 804 -25.69 -16.74 -22.90
C THR A 804 -26.08 -15.35 -22.38
N PHE A 805 -25.28 -14.32 -22.65
CA PHE A 805 -25.44 -12.96 -22.12
C PHE A 805 -26.04 -11.97 -23.14
N HIS A 806 -26.79 -12.45 -24.14
CA HIS A 806 -27.41 -11.61 -25.16
C HIS A 806 -28.27 -10.47 -24.58
N ALA A 807 -28.95 -10.71 -23.44
CA ALA A 807 -29.74 -9.68 -22.78
C ALA A 807 -28.89 -8.53 -22.21
N ALA A 808 -27.66 -8.80 -21.73
CA ALA A 808 -26.73 -7.78 -21.27
C ALA A 808 -26.26 -6.91 -22.44
N TYR A 809 -25.88 -7.54 -23.55
CA TYR A 809 -25.53 -6.85 -24.80
C TYR A 809 -26.61 -5.86 -25.25
N LEU A 810 -27.87 -6.28 -25.29
CA LEU A 810 -28.98 -5.39 -25.69
C LEU A 810 -29.14 -4.19 -24.75
N LYS A 811 -28.95 -4.39 -23.43
CA LYS A 811 -28.98 -3.27 -22.48
C LYS A 811 -27.84 -2.29 -22.71
N THR A 812 -26.64 -2.80 -22.98
CA THR A 812 -25.47 -1.96 -23.30
C THR A 812 -25.68 -1.16 -24.57
N LEU A 813 -26.27 -1.75 -25.61
CA LEU A 813 -26.62 -1.04 -26.85
C LEU A 813 -27.58 0.12 -26.59
N VAL A 814 -28.61 -0.08 -25.75
CA VAL A 814 -29.54 0.99 -25.35
C VAL A 814 -28.82 2.09 -24.55
N ALA A 815 -27.92 1.73 -23.64
CA ALA A 815 -27.11 2.69 -22.88
C ALA A 815 -26.20 3.51 -23.81
N PHE A 816 -25.61 2.88 -24.83
CA PHE A 816 -24.81 3.54 -25.87
C PHE A 816 -25.63 4.56 -26.66
N GLU A 817 -26.81 4.18 -27.18
CA GLU A 817 -27.69 5.13 -27.88
C GLU A 817 -28.14 6.29 -26.97
N LYS A 818 -28.40 6.01 -25.69
CA LYS A 818 -28.73 7.05 -24.70
C LYS A 818 -27.58 8.05 -24.54
N LEU A 819 -26.33 7.59 -24.41
CA LEU A 819 -25.15 8.46 -24.33
C LEU A 819 -25.05 9.38 -25.56
N LEU A 820 -25.22 8.82 -26.77
CA LEU A 820 -25.18 9.61 -28.01
C LEU A 820 -26.29 10.67 -28.06
N SER A 821 -27.50 10.32 -27.64
CA SER A 821 -28.62 11.28 -27.57
C SER A 821 -28.34 12.44 -26.62
N TYR A 822 -27.62 12.18 -25.54
CA TYR A 822 -27.21 13.21 -24.59
C TYR A 822 -26.16 14.13 -25.19
N ALA A 823 -25.16 13.56 -25.85
CA ALA A 823 -24.13 14.33 -26.53
C ALA A 823 -24.69 15.31 -27.57
N GLU A 824 -25.65 14.84 -28.38
CA GLU A 824 -26.28 15.64 -29.44
C GLU A 824 -27.03 16.85 -28.86
N GLN A 825 -27.76 16.63 -27.76
CA GLN A 825 -28.45 17.70 -27.03
C GLN A 825 -27.47 18.72 -26.43
N ASP A 826 -26.28 18.26 -26.03
CA ASP A 826 -25.24 19.10 -25.42
C ASP A 826 -24.36 19.79 -26.47
N GLY A 827 -24.50 19.45 -27.76
CA GLY A 827 -23.63 19.94 -28.82
C GLY A 827 -22.20 19.41 -28.73
N VAL A 828 -22.01 18.23 -28.13
CA VAL A 828 -20.71 17.59 -27.95
C VAL A 828 -20.47 16.55 -29.04
N THR A 829 -19.32 16.60 -29.70
CA THR A 829 -18.89 15.58 -30.65
C THR A 829 -18.34 14.37 -29.92
N MET A 830 -18.86 13.20 -30.26
CA MET A 830 -18.55 11.92 -29.63
C MET A 830 -17.60 11.10 -30.50
N VAL A 831 -16.51 10.59 -29.93
CA VAL A 831 -15.61 9.66 -30.62
C VAL A 831 -15.56 8.33 -29.87
N GLY A 832 -16.16 7.29 -30.47
CA GLY A 832 -16.12 5.93 -29.94
C GLY A 832 -14.93 5.18 -30.53
N VAL A 833 -14.08 4.64 -29.67
CA VAL A 833 -12.79 4.04 -30.06
C VAL A 833 -12.82 2.54 -29.88
N ILE A 834 -12.40 1.80 -30.92
CA ILE A 834 -12.05 0.38 -30.80
C ILE A 834 -10.52 0.29 -30.77
N PHE A 835 -9.97 0.09 -29.57
CA PHE A 835 -8.51 0.04 -29.37
C PHE A 835 -7.88 -1.20 -30.03
N PRO A 836 -6.64 -1.06 -30.55
CA PRO A 836 -5.87 -2.22 -31.01
C PRO A 836 -5.59 -3.18 -29.86
N GLN A 837 -5.62 -4.47 -30.19
CA GLN A 837 -5.26 -5.60 -29.34
C GLN A 837 -4.34 -6.51 -30.17
N SER A 838 -3.72 -7.53 -29.58
CA SER A 838 -2.78 -8.41 -30.29
C SER A 838 -3.29 -8.83 -31.69
N PRO A 839 -2.52 -8.55 -32.77
CA PRO A 839 -2.83 -9.06 -34.09
C PRO A 839 -2.96 -10.59 -34.14
N GLY A 840 -2.43 -11.31 -33.15
CA GLY A 840 -2.55 -12.76 -33.00
C GLY A 840 -4.00 -13.25 -32.91
N TYR A 841 -4.94 -12.43 -32.39
CA TYR A 841 -6.36 -12.83 -32.30
C TYR A 841 -6.99 -13.14 -33.66
N LYS A 842 -6.46 -12.60 -34.76
CA LYS A 842 -6.93 -12.93 -36.13
C LYS A 842 -6.76 -14.42 -36.48
N ASN A 843 -5.84 -15.10 -35.81
CA ASN A 843 -5.56 -16.53 -35.98
C ASN A 843 -6.44 -17.40 -35.04
N THR A 844 -7.27 -16.76 -34.20
CA THR A 844 -8.15 -17.42 -33.23
C THR A 844 -9.63 -17.23 -33.62
N GLY A 845 -10.53 -17.89 -32.88
CA GLY A 845 -11.98 -17.64 -32.99
C GLY A 845 -12.46 -16.38 -32.24
N ALA A 846 -11.61 -15.81 -31.37
CA ALA A 846 -11.93 -14.65 -30.56
C ALA A 846 -11.52 -13.34 -31.26
N PHE A 847 -12.30 -12.28 -31.06
CA PHE A 847 -12.03 -10.91 -31.49
C PHE A 847 -10.91 -10.27 -30.67
N GLY A 848 -10.86 -10.61 -29.39
CA GLY A 848 -9.95 -10.03 -28.41
C GLY A 848 -9.84 -10.91 -27.16
N ARG A 849 -9.09 -10.42 -26.17
CA ARG A 849 -8.73 -11.14 -24.95
C ARG A 849 -9.94 -11.70 -24.20
N HIS A 850 -11.04 -10.96 -24.15
CA HIS A 850 -12.20 -11.31 -23.34
C HIS A 850 -13.23 -12.15 -24.08
N GLY A 851 -12.82 -12.85 -25.15
CA GLY A 851 -13.59 -13.93 -25.73
C GLY A 851 -14.88 -13.49 -26.42
N LEU A 852 -14.94 -12.31 -27.04
CA LEU A 852 -16.04 -12.06 -27.99
C LEU A 852 -15.78 -12.85 -29.27
N ARG A 853 -16.73 -13.63 -29.78
CA ARG A 853 -16.59 -14.33 -31.08
C ARG A 853 -16.32 -13.33 -32.20
N ARG A 854 -15.36 -13.62 -33.10
CA ARG A 854 -15.04 -12.74 -34.24
C ARG A 854 -16.23 -12.40 -35.14
N SER A 855 -17.13 -13.37 -35.38
CA SER A 855 -18.33 -13.13 -36.20
C SER A 855 -19.28 -12.14 -35.53
N ASP A 856 -19.39 -12.21 -34.21
CA ASP A 856 -20.32 -11.42 -33.43
C ASP A 856 -19.79 -9.99 -33.29
N ALA A 857 -18.48 -9.81 -33.09
CA ALA A 857 -17.81 -8.52 -33.18
C ALA A 857 -18.06 -7.81 -34.53
N ALA A 858 -17.94 -8.54 -35.65
CA ALA A 858 -18.21 -7.97 -36.97
C ALA A 858 -19.68 -7.53 -37.13
N SER A 859 -20.63 -8.28 -36.55
CA SER A 859 -22.04 -7.89 -36.52
C SER A 859 -22.25 -6.61 -35.70
N ILE A 860 -21.69 -6.55 -34.49
CA ILE A 860 -21.79 -5.38 -33.60
C ILE A 860 -21.21 -4.13 -34.26
N MET A 861 -20.02 -4.24 -34.87
CA MET A 861 -19.40 -3.14 -35.61
C MET A 861 -20.28 -2.67 -36.78
N SER A 862 -20.93 -3.59 -37.49
CA SER A 862 -21.88 -3.23 -38.54
C SER A 862 -23.09 -2.47 -38.00
N ASP A 863 -23.56 -2.78 -36.79
CA ASP A 863 -24.69 -2.07 -36.17
C ASP A 863 -24.27 -0.68 -35.69
N ILE A 864 -23.09 -0.55 -35.07
CA ILE A 864 -22.50 0.76 -34.72
C ILE A 864 -22.32 1.63 -35.97
N GLN A 865 -21.87 1.06 -37.09
CA GLN A 865 -21.74 1.81 -38.35
C GLN A 865 -23.10 2.35 -38.84
N LYS A 866 -24.21 1.63 -38.63
CA LYS A 866 -25.56 2.16 -38.97
C LYS A 866 -25.95 3.29 -38.03
N ILE A 867 -25.56 3.23 -36.76
CA ILE A 867 -25.83 4.28 -35.76
C ILE A 867 -25.10 5.58 -36.12
N THR A 868 -23.90 5.53 -36.73
CA THR A 868 -23.22 6.75 -37.23
C THR A 868 -24.05 7.56 -38.24
N LEU A 869 -24.96 6.91 -38.96
CA LEU A 869 -25.88 7.58 -39.89
C LEU A 869 -27.03 8.32 -39.18
N GLN A 870 -27.35 7.89 -37.96
CA GLN A 870 -28.44 8.46 -37.14
C GLN A 870 -27.93 9.60 -36.25
N TYR A 871 -26.67 9.52 -35.81
CA TYR A 871 -26.02 10.53 -34.96
C TYR A 871 -24.79 11.11 -35.67
N PRO A 872 -24.94 12.19 -36.48
CA PRO A 872 -23.83 12.75 -37.26
C PRO A 872 -22.67 13.29 -36.42
N SER A 873 -22.94 13.65 -35.15
CA SER A 873 -21.92 14.08 -34.19
C SER A 873 -21.16 12.92 -33.55
N PHE A 874 -21.49 11.66 -33.88
CA PHE A 874 -20.77 10.47 -33.45
C PHE A 874 -19.83 9.96 -34.54
N ILE A 875 -18.58 9.76 -34.16
CA ILE A 875 -17.51 9.25 -35.02
C ILE A 875 -17.00 7.93 -34.45
N LEU A 876 -17.01 6.89 -35.28
CA LEU A 876 -16.36 5.62 -34.97
C LEU A 876 -14.89 5.68 -35.41
N MET A 877 -13.97 5.46 -34.47
CA MET A 877 -12.54 5.33 -34.72
C MET A 877 -12.10 3.89 -34.43
N ASP A 878 -12.05 3.05 -35.47
CA ASP A 878 -11.59 1.67 -35.39
C ASP A 878 -10.07 1.57 -35.64
N GLU A 879 -9.31 1.53 -34.56
CA GLU A 879 -7.86 1.31 -34.60
C GLU A 879 -7.48 -0.16 -34.44
N ASN A 880 -8.45 -1.05 -34.16
CA ASN A 880 -8.23 -2.50 -34.10
C ASN A 880 -8.21 -3.14 -35.48
N LYS A 881 -9.13 -2.74 -36.37
CA LYS A 881 -9.24 -3.24 -37.75
C LYS A 881 -9.33 -4.77 -37.82
N MET A 882 -10.02 -5.37 -36.84
CA MET A 882 -10.13 -6.82 -36.66
C MET A 882 -8.77 -7.53 -36.63
N GLY A 883 -7.78 -6.93 -35.98
CA GLY A 883 -6.39 -7.42 -35.89
C GLY A 883 -5.50 -7.12 -37.11
N ASN A 884 -5.94 -6.27 -38.05
CA ASN A 884 -5.15 -5.86 -39.23
C ASN A 884 -4.56 -4.45 -39.11
N HIS A 885 -4.37 -3.97 -37.89
CA HIS A 885 -3.79 -2.67 -37.63
C HIS A 885 -2.27 -2.66 -37.78
N ASP A 886 -1.68 -1.46 -37.73
CA ASP A 886 -0.25 -1.21 -37.96
C ASP A 886 0.52 -0.84 -36.68
N TYR A 887 -0.06 -1.08 -35.50
CA TYR A 887 0.66 -1.04 -34.23
C TYR A 887 1.59 -2.25 -34.13
N SER A 888 2.89 -1.99 -34.16
CA SER A 888 3.96 -2.99 -34.03
C SER A 888 4.13 -3.49 -32.59
N ASP A 889 4.90 -4.57 -32.40
CA ASP A 889 5.16 -5.15 -31.07
C ASP A 889 5.78 -4.15 -30.08
N ASP A 890 6.66 -3.26 -30.55
CA ASP A 890 7.26 -2.21 -29.72
C ASP A 890 6.27 -1.11 -29.29
N MET A 891 5.04 -1.14 -29.79
CA MET A 891 3.95 -0.26 -29.37
C MET A 891 3.03 -0.91 -28.34
N ALA A 892 3.23 -2.18 -28.01
CA ALA A 892 2.33 -2.99 -27.19
C ALA A 892 2.85 -3.23 -25.78
N GLN A 893 1.96 -3.12 -24.80
CA GLN A 893 2.24 -3.46 -23.41
C GLN A 893 1.96 -4.93 -23.10
N ASP A 894 0.93 -5.51 -23.70
CA ASP A 894 0.59 -6.92 -23.56
C ASP A 894 -0.35 -7.27 -24.72
N CYS A 895 -1.01 -8.43 -24.68
CA CYS A 895 -1.93 -8.81 -25.74
C CYS A 895 -3.21 -7.94 -25.84
N ASP A 896 -3.48 -7.06 -24.88
CA ASP A 896 -4.73 -6.29 -24.75
C ASP A 896 -4.51 -4.76 -24.70
N HIS A 897 -3.31 -4.30 -24.37
CA HIS A 897 -3.00 -2.89 -24.12
C HIS A 897 -1.85 -2.36 -24.99
N LEU A 898 -1.95 -1.08 -25.33
CA LEU A 898 -0.83 -0.30 -25.86
C LEU A 898 0.14 0.10 -24.73
N GLY A 899 1.44 0.12 -25.05
CA GLY A 899 2.45 0.80 -24.24
C GLY A 899 2.54 2.29 -24.61
N TYR A 900 3.43 3.04 -23.96
CA TYR A 900 3.52 4.50 -24.15
C TYR A 900 3.81 4.92 -25.61
N LEU A 901 4.55 4.11 -26.38
CA LEU A 901 4.80 4.36 -27.81
C LEU A 901 3.52 4.21 -28.65
N GLY A 902 2.73 3.17 -28.37
CA GLY A 902 1.43 2.97 -29.01
C GLY A 902 0.42 4.04 -28.63
N ALA A 903 0.43 4.47 -27.37
CA ALA A 903 -0.44 5.54 -26.89
C ALA A 903 -0.16 6.87 -27.60
N ALA A 904 1.11 7.21 -27.80
CA ALA A 904 1.50 8.38 -28.57
C ALA A 904 1.05 8.28 -30.04
N HIS A 905 1.20 7.10 -30.66
CA HIS A 905 0.76 6.85 -32.03
C HIS A 905 -0.76 6.99 -32.20
N PHE A 906 -1.54 6.38 -31.29
CA PHE A 906 -2.99 6.55 -31.23
C PHE A 906 -3.37 8.02 -31.06
N THR A 907 -2.73 8.72 -30.12
CA THR A 907 -3.11 10.09 -29.78
C THR A 907 -2.83 11.05 -30.94
N HIS A 908 -1.75 10.88 -31.70
CA HIS A 908 -1.53 11.70 -32.91
C HIS A 908 -2.60 11.48 -33.99
N ARG A 909 -3.11 10.26 -34.13
CA ARG A 909 -4.22 9.96 -35.05
C ARG A 909 -5.51 10.62 -34.58
N LEU A 910 -5.81 10.51 -33.29
CA LEU A 910 -6.96 11.17 -32.68
C LEU A 910 -6.86 12.70 -32.83
N ASP A 911 -5.71 13.30 -32.54
CA ASP A 911 -5.47 14.74 -32.70
C ASP A 911 -5.68 15.19 -34.15
N SER A 912 -5.19 14.41 -35.13
CA SER A 912 -5.39 14.67 -36.55
C SER A 912 -6.86 14.58 -36.96
N LEU A 913 -7.59 13.59 -36.44
CA LEU A 913 -9.04 13.45 -36.65
C LEU A 913 -9.75 14.69 -36.09
N LEU A 914 -9.51 15.04 -34.83
CA LEU A 914 -10.20 16.16 -34.17
C LEU A 914 -9.90 17.51 -34.82
N GLN A 915 -8.69 17.73 -35.36
CA GLN A 915 -8.36 18.95 -36.11
C GLN A 915 -9.05 19.05 -37.47
N SER A 916 -9.58 17.93 -37.99
CA SER A 916 -10.32 17.90 -39.25
C SER A 916 -11.82 18.18 -39.11
N LEU A 917 -12.32 18.18 -37.87
CA LEU A 917 -13.70 18.49 -37.49
C LEU A 917 -13.84 19.99 -37.24
#